data_AF-A0A210PSH5-F1
#
_entry.id   AF-A0A210PSH5-F1
#
_cell.length_a   1.000
_cell.length_b   1.000
_cell.length_c   1.000
_cell.angle_alpha   90.00
_cell.angle_beta   90.00
_cell.angle_gamma   90.00
#
_symmetry.space_group_name_H-M   'P 1'
#
loop_
_entity.id
_entity.type
_entity.pdbx_description
1 polymer ?
#
loop_
_entity_poly.entity_id
_entity_poly.type
_entity_poly.pdbx_seq_one_letter_code
_entity_poly.pdbx_strand_id
1 'polypeptide(L)'
;MSKKLLSCFGRRKDRTSRVMASESIHAYSALPNSGNRECQQKPSLVSQFSKEVTDFSSQYGSETSISYTACNLAGRSNIYPTYGDFTQACVFRTYGPWWNEVPSSRKKFNKRQADFCSEDFIEVSFDIEVYPCKLEIWETYNPGAVVKIVACDSSSGSDVDSGKARWQTIWKGEPEECPPKSRIFSPPLTNPFFKTKLIRLELCSVKCHYYTELDCIVMYGSLQPFPDLEHLSLIQQMEEYKNYSEPDNYVYMITSLMNQISVDASSQGEALDGNSTIYENKEGTVPVLEPKGEEEEKEEEEEEEVEVEGDRVEELPIDTTAVTQDDTIVEDNGFFDLLPEEVIQVILSYLDLSSLINTCCTCRLLQKQCSDSLQYTELNLQPYWYKVDSSVLASFQSRCGHLHHLNLSWCGGRNNTVSTAAFDKFLRMCGQELSTLYLANCTFVNSDVMKCIANFCPKLKDLDIQGCSKIDGTDLLHLQKIPNLTRLNLYRSLVDTNSLVSLIKVFKNLEALNIGSCIRINNFDEVCLALGKNCKKLVSVDFWRSKTITGDGLVALAQGCPDLEELDIGWCPGLRSGSASLIQLVQTCTKLKKLFLTANRNVCDVDLMAISTHSRQLQQLDILGTREVTRDAVLRVLQNCPKLTMFDVSFCMSIDFSCVEAWKKEFPHVNIKKSCQH
;
A
#
# COMPACT_ATOMS: atom_id res chain seq x y z
N MET A 1 -20.63 -32.99 29.93
CA MET A 1 -22.06 -33.20 30.27
C MET A 1 -22.88 -32.35 29.30
N SER A 2 -23.33 -32.95 28.20
CA SER A 2 -24.72 -33.43 27.99
C SER A 2 -25.72 -32.26 27.90
N LYS A 3 -26.07 -31.82 26.68
CA LYS A 3 -27.30 -32.21 25.94
C LYS A 3 -28.59 -32.06 26.77
N LYS A 4 -29.40 -31.05 26.41
CA LYS A 4 -30.88 -30.94 26.44
C LYS A 4 -31.22 -29.45 26.28
N LEU A 5 -31.93 -28.99 25.25
CA LEU A 5 -33.31 -29.34 24.93
C LEU A 5 -33.61 -29.17 23.42
N LEU A 6 -34.02 -30.27 22.81
CA LEU A 6 -34.87 -30.35 21.62
C LEU A 6 -36.26 -30.78 22.13
N SER A 7 -37.28 -29.93 21.92
CA SER A 7 -38.70 -30.27 21.72
C SER A 7 -39.41 -28.94 21.48
N CYS A 8 -39.91 -28.62 20.30
CA CYS A 8 -41.12 -29.23 19.76
C CYS A 8 -41.10 -29.23 18.23
N PHE A 9 -41.16 -30.43 17.63
CA PHE A 9 -41.54 -30.64 16.23
C PHE A 9 -42.98 -31.16 16.20
N GLY A 10 -43.88 -30.36 15.62
CA GLY A 10 -45.23 -30.74 15.22
C GLY A 10 -45.43 -30.41 13.74
N ARG A 11 -45.38 -31.45 12.89
CA ARG A 11 -45.41 -31.48 11.42
C ARG A 11 -46.54 -30.65 10.76
N ARG A 12 -46.26 -29.99 9.62
CA ARG A 12 -46.93 -30.24 8.31
C ARG A 12 -46.29 -29.50 7.10
N LYS A 13 -45.75 -30.32 6.19
CA LYS A 13 -45.70 -30.31 4.69
C LYS A 13 -45.45 -29.02 3.88
N ASP A 14 -44.35 -29.09 3.11
CA ASP A 14 -44.15 -28.71 1.70
C ASP A 14 -44.94 -27.54 1.09
N ARG A 15 -44.21 -26.49 0.68
CA ARG A 15 -44.32 -25.87 -0.65
C ARG A 15 -43.17 -24.88 -0.91
N THR A 16 -42.32 -25.26 -1.86
CA THR A 16 -41.58 -24.44 -2.84
C THR A 16 -41.47 -22.92 -2.59
N SER A 17 -40.23 -22.48 -2.43
CA SER A 17 -39.77 -21.09 -2.35
C SER A 17 -40.12 -20.26 -3.59
N ARG A 18 -40.95 -19.23 -3.40
CA ARG A 18 -41.04 -18.03 -4.24
C ARG A 18 -40.49 -16.87 -3.42
N VAL A 19 -39.34 -16.34 -3.83
CA VAL A 19 -38.82 -15.06 -3.34
C VAL A 19 -39.64 -13.97 -4.06
N MET A 20 -40.50 -13.29 -3.32
CA MET A 20 -41.19 -12.08 -3.76
C MET A 20 -40.34 -10.89 -3.32
N ALA A 21 -39.91 -10.10 -4.31
CA ALA A 21 -39.37 -8.77 -4.12
C ALA A 21 -40.47 -7.85 -3.58
N SER A 22 -40.13 -6.98 -2.62
CA SER A 22 -40.97 -5.86 -2.20
C SER A 22 -40.37 -4.57 -2.78
N GLU A 23 -41.20 -3.90 -3.57
CA GLU A 23 -40.95 -2.64 -4.24
C GLU A 23 -40.87 -1.46 -3.26
N SER A 24 -39.95 -0.53 -3.53
CA SER A 24 -40.01 0.85 -3.02
C SER A 24 -40.07 1.78 -4.23
N ILE A 25 -41.22 2.43 -4.36
CA ILE A 25 -41.65 3.29 -5.46
C ILE A 25 -41.05 4.69 -5.27
N HIS A 26 -40.28 5.17 -6.25
CA HIS A 26 -40.13 6.62 -6.49
C HIS A 26 -40.50 6.92 -7.94
N ALA A 27 -41.46 7.83 -8.06
CA ALA A 27 -42.14 8.21 -9.27
C ALA A 27 -41.25 9.06 -10.18
N TYR A 28 -41.18 8.72 -11.47
CA TYR A 28 -40.84 9.67 -12.52
C TYR A 28 -41.99 9.75 -13.51
N SER A 29 -42.45 10.98 -13.69
CA SER A 29 -43.51 11.45 -14.57
C SER A 29 -43.25 11.09 -16.04
N ALA A 30 -44.33 10.68 -16.71
CA ALA A 30 -44.38 10.42 -18.14
C ALA A 30 -43.97 11.64 -18.99
N LEU A 31 -43.14 11.40 -20.01
CA LEU A 31 -42.94 12.29 -21.16
C LEU A 31 -43.40 11.59 -22.45
N PRO A 32 -43.90 12.36 -23.44
CA PRO A 32 -44.73 11.85 -24.52
C PRO A 32 -43.92 11.17 -25.64
N ASN A 33 -44.56 10.17 -26.24
CA ASN A 33 -44.19 9.60 -27.52
C ASN A 33 -44.08 10.68 -28.60
N SER A 34 -42.85 10.99 -29.04
CA SER A 34 -42.59 11.53 -30.36
C SER A 34 -41.39 10.80 -30.94
N GLY A 35 -41.63 10.04 -32.01
CA GLY A 35 -40.61 9.25 -32.69
C GLY A 35 -39.49 10.11 -33.23
N ASN A 36 -38.28 9.84 -32.76
CA ASN A 36 -37.05 9.98 -33.49
C ASN A 36 -36.23 8.73 -33.21
N ARG A 37 -35.84 8.01 -34.27
CA ARG A 37 -34.83 6.95 -34.16
C ARG A 37 -33.51 7.64 -33.84
N GLU A 38 -33.20 7.81 -32.55
CA GLU A 38 -31.82 8.04 -32.13
C GLU A 38 -31.01 6.83 -32.60
N CYS A 39 -30.05 7.09 -33.47
CA CYS A 39 -29.02 6.13 -33.83
C CYS A 39 -28.29 5.80 -32.52
N GLN A 40 -28.60 4.65 -31.89
CA GLN A 40 -27.84 4.13 -30.76
C GLN A 40 -26.39 3.95 -31.23
N GLN A 41 -25.55 4.96 -30.98
CA GLN A 41 -24.13 4.86 -31.23
C GLN A 41 -23.62 3.72 -30.36
N LYS A 42 -23.16 2.63 -31.00
CA LYS A 42 -22.51 1.53 -30.29
C LYS A 42 -21.38 2.11 -29.42
N PRO A 43 -21.24 1.67 -28.16
CA PRO A 43 -20.15 2.14 -27.31
C PRO A 43 -18.80 1.82 -27.98
N SER A 44 -18.01 2.86 -28.23
CA SER A 44 -16.63 2.72 -28.72
C SER A 44 -15.77 2.13 -27.60
N LEU A 45 -15.57 0.81 -27.67
CA LEU A 45 -14.74 0.07 -26.73
C LEU A 45 -13.26 0.30 -27.02
N VAL A 46 -12.48 0.48 -25.95
CA VAL A 46 -11.03 0.65 -26.00
C VAL A 46 -10.36 -0.33 -25.04
N SER A 47 -9.23 -0.87 -25.47
CA SER A 47 -8.29 -1.61 -24.64
C SER A 47 -6.97 -0.87 -24.58
N GLN A 48 -6.42 -0.71 -23.39
CA GLN A 48 -5.15 -0.02 -23.19
C GLN A 48 -4.36 -0.69 -22.07
N PHE A 49 -3.04 -0.72 -22.27
CA PHE A 49 -2.09 -1.16 -21.24
C PHE A 49 -1.87 -0.02 -20.24
N SER A 50 -1.49 -0.37 -19.01
CA SER A 50 -0.99 0.62 -18.06
C SER A 50 0.15 1.41 -18.69
N LYS A 51 0.06 2.73 -18.60
CA LYS A 51 1.03 3.66 -19.17
C LYS A 51 2.26 3.79 -18.29
N GLU A 52 2.04 3.99 -17.00
CA GLU A 52 3.09 4.23 -16.00
C GLU A 52 2.58 3.87 -14.59
N VAL A 53 3.52 3.66 -13.69
CA VAL A 53 3.25 3.54 -12.25
C VAL A 53 3.42 4.92 -11.63
N THR A 54 2.38 5.39 -10.96
CA THR A 54 2.31 6.75 -10.41
C THR A 54 2.58 6.80 -8.91
N ASP A 55 2.31 5.73 -8.17
CA ASP A 55 2.65 5.60 -6.75
C ASP A 55 2.67 4.12 -6.30
N PHE A 56 3.36 3.81 -5.21
CA PHE A 56 3.44 2.47 -4.63
C PHE A 56 3.97 2.48 -3.18
N SER A 57 3.56 1.50 -2.38
CA SER A 57 4.00 1.34 -0.98
C SER A 57 5.45 0.88 -0.85
N SER A 58 5.83 -0.16 -1.60
CA SER A 58 7.14 -0.79 -1.54
C SER A 58 7.52 -1.39 -2.90
N GLN A 59 8.81 -1.62 -3.09
CA GLN A 59 9.32 -2.40 -4.21
C GLN A 59 10.59 -3.14 -3.78
N TYR A 60 10.80 -4.31 -4.37
CA TYR A 60 11.99 -5.12 -4.13
C TYR A 60 13.23 -4.53 -4.83
N GLY A 61 13.06 -4.11 -6.08
CA GLY A 61 14.11 -3.61 -6.96
C GLY A 61 14.71 -2.23 -6.63
N SER A 62 15.65 -1.81 -7.48
CA SER A 62 16.27 -0.48 -7.43
C SER A 62 15.68 0.47 -8.46
N GLU A 63 15.42 1.73 -8.10
CA GLU A 63 14.98 2.78 -9.05
C GLU A 63 15.93 2.97 -10.24
N THR A 64 17.19 2.55 -10.10
CA THR A 64 18.20 2.58 -11.17
C THR A 64 18.34 1.24 -11.92
N SER A 65 17.41 0.31 -11.72
CA SER A 65 17.41 -1.04 -12.30
C SER A 65 16.02 -1.37 -12.84
N ILE A 66 15.98 -2.29 -13.80
CA ILE A 66 14.72 -2.90 -14.26
C ILE A 66 14.36 -4.15 -13.44
N SER A 67 15.23 -4.61 -12.54
CA SER A 67 14.99 -5.86 -11.81
C SER A 67 14.04 -5.64 -10.64
N TYR A 68 12.85 -6.25 -10.71
CA TYR A 68 11.84 -6.28 -9.65
C TYR A 68 11.30 -4.90 -9.23
N THR A 69 11.22 -3.96 -10.17
CA THR A 69 10.74 -2.60 -9.90
C THR A 69 9.27 -2.44 -10.20
N ALA A 70 8.63 -1.49 -9.51
CA ALA A 70 7.23 -1.20 -9.72
C ALA A 70 6.94 -0.80 -11.18
N CYS A 71 7.84 0.01 -11.77
CA CYS A 71 7.73 0.52 -13.14
C CYS A 71 7.62 -0.56 -14.22
N ASN A 72 7.97 -1.81 -13.93
CA ASN A 72 7.82 -2.92 -14.86
C ASN A 72 6.38 -3.20 -15.28
N LEU A 73 5.38 -2.73 -14.52
CA LEU A 73 3.97 -2.81 -14.91
C LEU A 73 3.60 -1.88 -16.08
N ALA A 74 4.47 -0.94 -16.45
CA ALA A 74 4.22 -0.01 -17.54
C ALA A 74 4.40 -0.70 -18.90
N GLY A 75 3.37 -0.62 -19.73
CA GLY A 75 3.39 -1.10 -21.11
C GLY A 75 2.92 -2.55 -21.28
N ARG A 76 3.36 -3.14 -22.39
CA ARG A 76 3.00 -4.52 -22.75
C ARG A 76 3.79 -5.51 -21.88
N SER A 77 3.14 -6.62 -21.58
CA SER A 77 3.78 -7.79 -20.96
C SER A 77 4.98 -8.27 -21.75
N ASN A 78 6.03 -8.67 -21.02
CA ASN A 78 7.20 -9.34 -21.57
C ASN A 78 7.37 -10.78 -21.04
N ILE A 79 6.47 -11.24 -20.16
CA ILE A 79 6.64 -12.51 -19.42
C ILE A 79 5.47 -13.48 -19.67
N TYR A 80 4.22 -13.04 -19.44
CA TYR A 80 3.03 -13.86 -19.63
C TYR A 80 2.95 -14.39 -21.08
N PRO A 81 2.52 -15.65 -21.31
CA PRO A 81 1.89 -16.60 -20.37
C PRO A 81 2.87 -17.45 -19.55
N THR A 82 4.16 -17.13 -19.54
CA THR A 82 5.15 -17.94 -18.82
C THR A 82 4.96 -17.80 -17.31
N TYR A 83 4.99 -18.93 -16.59
CA TYR A 83 5.06 -18.95 -15.13
C TYR A 83 6.52 -19.08 -14.69
N GLY A 84 6.90 -18.29 -13.70
CA GLY A 84 8.26 -18.29 -13.17
C GLY A 84 8.56 -16.94 -12.55
N ASP A 85 9.75 -16.82 -11.99
CA ASP A 85 10.21 -15.57 -11.39
C ASP A 85 11.15 -14.84 -12.34
N PHE A 86 10.72 -13.65 -12.72
CA PHE A 86 11.34 -12.85 -13.76
C PHE A 86 11.69 -11.48 -13.21
N THR A 87 12.94 -11.08 -13.43
CA THR A 87 13.40 -9.76 -13.01
C THR A 87 12.61 -8.62 -13.65
N GLN A 88 11.93 -8.86 -14.77
CA GLN A 88 11.13 -7.89 -15.50
C GLN A 88 9.70 -7.76 -14.93
N ALA A 89 9.37 -8.40 -13.81
CA ALA A 89 8.09 -8.23 -13.13
C ALA A 89 8.16 -7.18 -12.00
N CYS A 90 7.01 -6.75 -11.52
CA CYS A 90 6.86 -5.96 -10.29
C CYS A 90 6.74 -6.88 -9.08
N VAL A 91 7.60 -6.64 -8.07
CA VAL A 91 7.63 -7.39 -6.79
C VAL A 91 7.67 -6.44 -5.60
N PHE A 92 6.86 -6.75 -4.60
CA PHE A 92 6.78 -6.01 -3.33
C PHE A 92 7.69 -6.61 -2.27
N ARG A 93 8.04 -5.82 -1.24
CA ARG A 93 8.86 -6.32 -0.13
C ARG A 93 8.07 -7.16 0.87
N THR A 94 6.75 -7.00 0.96
CA THR A 94 5.93 -7.80 1.88
C THR A 94 5.50 -9.09 1.20
N TYR A 95 6.03 -10.21 1.68
CA TYR A 95 5.68 -11.52 1.14
C TYR A 95 5.77 -12.64 2.16
N GLY A 96 4.77 -13.53 2.12
CA GLY A 96 4.66 -14.69 3.00
C GLY A 96 4.35 -14.37 4.47
N PRO A 97 4.05 -15.41 5.27
CA PRO A 97 3.53 -15.24 6.63
C PRO A 97 4.56 -14.65 7.61
N TRP A 98 5.86 -14.70 7.28
CA TRP A 98 6.93 -14.41 8.23
C TRP A 98 7.14 -12.93 8.56
N TRP A 99 6.66 -11.99 7.73
CA TRP A 99 6.62 -10.56 8.09
C TRP A 99 5.69 -10.29 9.28
N ASN A 100 4.79 -11.23 9.61
CA ASN A 100 3.94 -11.16 10.80
C ASN A 100 4.61 -11.73 12.06
N GLU A 101 5.74 -12.43 11.91
CA GLU A 101 6.40 -13.17 12.99
C GLU A 101 7.74 -12.54 13.40
N VAL A 102 8.15 -11.47 12.72
CA VAL A 102 9.38 -10.73 13.02
C VAL A 102 9.21 -9.73 14.17
N PRO A 103 10.27 -9.46 14.96
CA PRO A 103 10.28 -8.35 15.91
C PRO A 103 9.99 -6.99 15.27
N SER A 104 10.31 -6.81 13.99
CA SER A 104 10.00 -5.61 13.21
C SER A 104 8.55 -5.50 12.73
N SER A 105 7.73 -6.55 12.93
CA SER A 105 6.36 -6.61 12.40
C SER A 105 5.50 -5.48 12.96
N ARG A 106 4.65 -4.91 12.09
CA ARG A 106 3.64 -3.94 12.53
C ARG A 106 2.69 -4.61 13.51
N LYS A 107 2.33 -3.89 14.56
CA LYS A 107 1.32 -4.36 15.50
C LYS A 107 -0.01 -4.54 14.76
N LYS A 108 -0.59 -5.73 14.88
CA LYS A 108 -1.97 -5.96 14.48
C LYS A 108 -2.86 -5.14 15.42
N PHE A 109 -3.68 -4.29 14.81
CA PHE A 109 -4.75 -3.60 15.52
C PHE A 109 -5.81 -4.63 15.93
N ASN A 110 -6.63 -4.28 16.91
CA ASN A 110 -7.58 -5.13 17.64
C ASN A 110 -8.38 -6.06 16.72
N LYS A 111 -8.88 -7.17 17.29
CA LYS A 111 -9.62 -8.29 16.64
C LYS A 111 -10.88 -7.91 15.84
N ARG A 112 -11.18 -6.62 15.69
CA ARG A 112 -12.33 -6.04 14.97
C ARG A 112 -12.11 -5.90 13.47
N GLN A 113 -10.90 -6.17 12.98
CA GLN A 113 -10.57 -6.07 11.55
C GLN A 113 -10.87 -7.36 10.82
N ALA A 114 -11.05 -7.25 9.50
CA ALA A 114 -11.13 -8.38 8.59
C ALA A 114 -9.98 -9.36 8.82
N ASP A 115 -10.17 -10.62 8.42
CA ASP A 115 -9.19 -11.70 8.58
C ASP A 115 -7.81 -11.40 7.93
N PHE A 116 -7.75 -10.37 7.07
CA PHE A 116 -6.56 -9.86 6.44
C PHE A 116 -6.60 -8.32 6.32
N CYS A 117 -5.44 -7.71 6.09
CA CYS A 117 -5.29 -6.29 5.76
C CYS A 117 -4.52 -6.12 4.46
N SER A 118 -4.77 -5.00 3.77
CA SER A 118 -3.92 -4.58 2.65
C SER A 118 -2.55 -4.19 3.20
N GLU A 119 -1.51 -4.85 2.71
CA GLU A 119 -0.12 -4.67 3.14
C GLU A 119 0.62 -3.72 2.20
N ASP A 120 0.35 -3.86 0.91
CA ASP A 120 0.97 -3.09 -0.16
C ASP A 120 -0.09 -2.49 -1.10
N PHE A 121 0.32 -1.47 -1.86
CA PHE A 121 -0.47 -0.91 -2.94
C PHE A 121 0.42 -0.50 -4.11
N ILE A 122 -0.20 -0.44 -5.29
CA ILE A 122 0.39 0.15 -6.50
C ILE A 122 -0.68 0.90 -7.29
N GLU A 123 -0.32 2.09 -7.78
CA GLU A 123 -1.19 2.98 -8.56
C GLU A 123 -0.67 3.07 -9.99
N VAL A 124 -1.51 2.71 -10.96
CA VAL A 124 -1.16 2.72 -12.39
C VAL A 124 -2.09 3.67 -13.14
N SER A 125 -1.49 4.47 -14.03
CA SER A 125 -2.26 5.34 -14.94
C SER A 125 -2.39 4.72 -16.33
N PHE A 126 -3.34 5.22 -17.10
CA PHE A 126 -3.64 4.80 -18.46
C PHE A 126 -3.73 6.04 -19.37
N ASP A 127 -3.59 5.85 -20.68
CA ASP A 127 -3.51 6.97 -21.63
C ASP A 127 -4.83 7.75 -21.76
N ILE A 128 -5.96 7.04 -21.78
CA ILE A 128 -7.27 7.66 -21.98
C ILE A 128 -8.25 7.27 -20.87
N GLU A 129 -9.12 8.21 -20.53
CA GLU A 129 -10.20 8.00 -19.56
C GLU A 129 -11.36 7.24 -20.20
N VAL A 130 -11.77 6.14 -19.56
CA VAL A 130 -12.86 5.27 -20.02
C VAL A 130 -13.78 4.92 -18.86
N TYR A 131 -15.01 4.49 -19.16
CA TYR A 131 -15.83 3.73 -18.21
C TYR A 131 -15.30 2.28 -18.21
N PRO A 132 -14.58 1.82 -17.17
CA PRO A 132 -13.94 0.51 -17.18
C PRO A 132 -14.98 -0.61 -17.11
N CYS A 133 -14.92 -1.51 -18.08
CA CYS A 133 -15.77 -2.69 -18.17
C CYS A 133 -15.07 -3.93 -17.60
N LYS A 134 -13.75 -4.04 -17.83
CA LYS A 134 -12.93 -5.21 -17.48
C LYS A 134 -11.50 -4.77 -17.20
N LEU A 135 -10.86 -5.40 -16.22
CA LEU A 135 -9.45 -5.25 -15.92
C LEU A 135 -8.80 -6.63 -15.99
N GLU A 136 -7.68 -6.76 -16.66
CA GLU A 136 -6.87 -7.96 -16.70
C GLU A 136 -5.55 -7.67 -15.98
N ILE A 137 -5.28 -8.36 -14.87
CA ILE A 137 -4.04 -8.26 -14.10
C ILE A 137 -3.26 -9.55 -14.31
N TRP A 138 -2.08 -9.45 -14.89
CA TRP A 138 -1.30 -10.59 -15.32
C TRP A 138 -0.33 -10.97 -14.20
N GLU A 139 -0.65 -12.04 -13.49
CA GLU A 139 0.14 -12.56 -12.37
C GLU A 139 1.03 -13.72 -12.86
N THR A 140 2.35 -13.56 -12.76
CA THR A 140 3.33 -14.48 -13.38
C THR A 140 4.02 -15.40 -12.36
N TYR A 141 4.00 -15.05 -11.08
CA TYR A 141 4.59 -15.84 -9.99
C TYR A 141 3.80 -15.68 -8.69
N ASN A 142 3.53 -16.79 -8.00
CA ASN A 142 2.69 -16.84 -6.78
C ASN A 142 1.46 -15.90 -6.82
N PRO A 143 0.51 -16.15 -7.74
CA PRO A 143 -0.70 -15.33 -7.88
C PRO A 143 -1.62 -15.41 -6.66
N GLY A 144 -2.57 -14.48 -6.55
CA GLY A 144 -3.61 -14.47 -5.52
C GLY A 144 -3.49 -13.38 -4.47
N ALA A 145 -2.55 -12.45 -4.63
CA ALA A 145 -2.29 -11.39 -3.66
C ALA A 145 -3.20 -10.16 -3.82
N VAL A 146 -3.79 -9.93 -4.99
CA VAL A 146 -4.65 -8.76 -5.24
C VAL A 146 -5.97 -8.92 -4.48
N VAL A 147 -6.26 -8.01 -3.55
CA VAL A 147 -7.45 -8.08 -2.67
C VAL A 147 -8.42 -6.93 -2.87
N LYS A 148 -8.02 -5.87 -3.57
CA LYS A 148 -8.89 -4.73 -3.85
C LYS A 148 -8.45 -3.98 -5.10
N ILE A 149 -9.43 -3.51 -5.87
CA ILE A 149 -9.24 -2.62 -7.01
C ILE A 149 -10.06 -1.35 -6.74
N VAL A 150 -9.40 -0.20 -6.79
CA VAL A 150 -10.00 1.10 -6.54
C VAL A 150 -9.76 1.99 -7.75
N ALA A 151 -10.81 2.62 -8.27
CA ALA A 151 -10.75 3.54 -9.40
C ALA A 151 -10.90 4.98 -8.95
N CYS A 152 -10.10 5.87 -9.54
CA CYS A 152 -10.21 7.31 -9.30
C CYS A 152 -11.13 7.95 -10.34
N ASP A 153 -12.20 8.61 -9.90
CA ASP A 153 -13.06 9.42 -10.76
C ASP A 153 -12.27 10.61 -11.31
N SER A 154 -12.16 10.69 -12.63
CA SER A 154 -11.43 11.74 -13.32
C SER A 154 -12.33 12.95 -13.68
N SER A 155 -13.65 12.79 -13.59
CA SER A 155 -14.63 13.84 -13.92
C SER A 155 -14.75 14.94 -12.86
N SER A 156 -14.13 14.73 -11.70
CA SER A 156 -14.09 15.70 -10.60
C SER A 156 -13.14 16.89 -10.80
N GLY A 157 -12.51 16.99 -11.97
CA GLY A 157 -11.57 18.05 -12.33
C GLY A 157 -10.20 17.48 -12.60
N SER A 158 -9.67 17.81 -13.77
CA SER A 158 -8.33 17.46 -14.23
C SER A 158 -7.26 18.18 -13.42
N ASP A 159 -7.05 17.71 -12.20
CA ASP A 159 -5.73 17.58 -11.60
C ASP A 159 -5.90 16.61 -10.44
N VAL A 160 -5.09 15.55 -10.41
CA VAL A 160 -5.11 14.61 -9.26
C VAL A 160 -4.73 15.35 -7.97
N ASP A 161 -4.15 16.56 -8.12
CA ASP A 161 -3.71 17.55 -7.13
C ASP A 161 -4.81 18.54 -6.67
N SER A 162 -6.01 18.52 -7.28
CA SER A 162 -7.09 19.51 -7.03
C SER A 162 -8.01 19.20 -5.84
N GLY A 163 -7.75 18.15 -5.06
CA GLY A 163 -8.55 17.83 -3.86
C GLY A 163 -9.83 17.04 -4.09
N LYS A 164 -10.30 16.92 -5.33
CA LYS A 164 -11.64 16.36 -5.63
C LYS A 164 -11.63 14.91 -6.12
N ALA A 165 -10.46 14.29 -6.24
CA ALA A 165 -10.29 12.90 -6.69
C ALA A 165 -11.13 11.92 -5.84
N ARG A 166 -12.27 11.49 -6.39
CA ARG A 166 -13.16 10.55 -5.72
C ARG A 166 -12.73 9.13 -6.05
N TRP A 167 -12.23 8.42 -5.05
CA TRP A 167 -11.91 7.00 -5.19
C TRP A 167 -13.13 6.13 -4.88
N GLN A 168 -13.37 5.14 -5.72
CA GLN A 168 -14.40 4.14 -5.53
C GLN A 168 -13.82 2.74 -5.65
N THR A 169 -14.14 1.88 -4.67
CA THR A 169 -13.83 0.46 -4.76
C THR A 169 -14.70 -0.16 -5.85
N ILE A 170 -14.07 -0.69 -6.91
CA ILE A 170 -14.76 -1.36 -8.01
C ILE A 170 -14.64 -2.89 -7.91
N TRP A 171 -13.74 -3.39 -7.07
CA TRP A 171 -13.70 -4.80 -6.67
C TRP A 171 -13.01 -4.99 -5.32
N LYS A 172 -13.43 -5.99 -4.54
CA LYS A 172 -12.79 -6.43 -3.30
C LYS A 172 -12.97 -7.95 -3.15
N GLY A 173 -11.93 -8.64 -2.71
CA GLY A 173 -11.93 -10.07 -2.43
C GLY A 173 -10.97 -10.44 -1.30
N GLU A 174 -10.95 -11.71 -0.92
CA GLU A 174 -9.95 -12.26 0.00
C GLU A 174 -8.69 -12.66 -0.74
N PRO A 175 -7.51 -12.72 -0.09
CA PRO A 175 -6.33 -13.32 -0.69
C PRO A 175 -6.61 -14.79 -1.02
N GLU A 176 -6.08 -15.27 -2.15
CA GLU A 176 -6.33 -16.61 -2.69
C GLU A 176 -5.07 -17.46 -2.64
N GLU A 177 -5.19 -18.71 -2.17
CA GLU A 177 -4.13 -19.70 -2.36
C GLU A 177 -4.27 -20.29 -3.77
N CYS A 178 -3.36 -19.90 -4.67
CA CYS A 178 -3.43 -20.27 -6.07
C CYS A 178 -2.42 -21.37 -6.44
N PRO A 179 -2.71 -22.20 -7.47
CA PRO A 179 -1.71 -23.10 -8.03
C PRO A 179 -0.48 -22.33 -8.56
N PRO A 180 0.72 -22.96 -8.61
CA PRO A 180 1.93 -22.36 -9.16
C PRO A 180 1.87 -22.30 -10.69
N LYS A 181 1.02 -21.43 -11.21
CA LYS A 181 0.71 -21.22 -12.63
C LYS A 181 0.47 -19.72 -12.84
N SER A 182 0.92 -19.20 -13.97
CA SER A 182 0.61 -17.83 -14.39
C SER A 182 -0.89 -17.72 -14.70
N ARG A 183 -1.50 -16.57 -14.42
CA ARG A 183 -2.90 -16.33 -14.74
C ARG A 183 -3.17 -14.88 -15.10
N ILE A 184 -4.21 -14.69 -15.89
CA ILE A 184 -4.88 -13.40 -16.02
C ILE A 184 -5.97 -13.37 -14.94
N PHE A 185 -5.74 -12.59 -13.89
CA PHE A 185 -6.75 -12.28 -12.91
C PHE A 185 -7.66 -11.17 -13.43
N SER A 186 -8.93 -11.50 -13.69
CA SER A 186 -9.92 -10.57 -14.22
C SER A 186 -11.22 -10.70 -13.43
N PRO A 187 -11.28 -10.11 -12.21
CA PRO A 187 -12.45 -10.21 -11.38
C PRO A 187 -13.63 -9.41 -11.94
N PRO A 188 -14.88 -9.78 -11.60
CA PRO A 188 -16.04 -8.98 -11.99
C PRO A 188 -15.97 -7.60 -11.33
N LEU A 189 -15.95 -6.56 -12.17
CA LEU A 189 -15.95 -5.18 -11.69
C LEU A 189 -17.39 -4.74 -11.39
N THR A 190 -17.55 -4.01 -10.28
CA THR A 190 -18.73 -3.16 -10.10
C THR A 190 -18.60 -2.02 -11.10
N ASN A 191 -19.50 -1.96 -12.08
CA ASN A 191 -19.48 -0.96 -13.14
C ASN A 191 -19.47 0.46 -12.53
N PRO A 192 -18.38 1.24 -12.66
CA PRO A 192 -18.38 2.59 -12.16
C PRO A 192 -19.14 3.49 -13.14
N PHE A 193 -20.06 4.29 -12.62
CA PHE A 193 -20.81 5.29 -13.39
C PHE A 193 -19.96 6.53 -13.75
N PHE A 194 -18.64 6.40 -13.84
CA PHE A 194 -17.69 7.48 -14.10
C PHE A 194 -16.50 7.01 -14.93
N LYS A 195 -15.83 7.94 -15.61
CA LYS A 195 -14.59 7.64 -16.34
C LYS A 195 -13.37 7.67 -15.43
N THR A 196 -12.44 6.75 -15.68
CA THR A 196 -11.14 6.72 -15.00
C THR A 196 -10.00 6.41 -15.96
N LYS A 197 -8.83 6.94 -15.62
CA LYS A 197 -7.53 6.52 -16.16
C LYS A 197 -6.54 6.16 -15.06
N LEU A 198 -6.99 6.04 -13.81
CA LEU A 198 -6.12 5.81 -12.66
C LEU A 198 -6.73 4.75 -11.76
N ILE A 199 -6.02 3.63 -11.64
CA ILE A 199 -6.42 2.47 -10.85
C ILE A 199 -5.37 2.24 -9.76
N ARG A 200 -5.84 1.90 -8.57
CA ARG A 200 -5.02 1.37 -7.49
C ARG A 200 -5.37 -0.09 -7.22
N LEU A 201 -4.34 -0.92 -7.18
CA LEU A 201 -4.40 -2.27 -6.65
C LEU A 201 -3.91 -2.25 -5.20
N GLU A 202 -4.64 -2.90 -4.29
CA GLU A 202 -4.14 -3.21 -2.95
C GLU A 202 -3.88 -4.72 -2.84
N LEU A 203 -2.78 -5.09 -2.20
CA LEU A 203 -2.27 -6.46 -2.11
C LEU A 203 -2.17 -6.94 -0.66
N CYS A 204 -2.40 -8.23 -0.48
CA CYS A 204 -2.16 -8.97 0.76
C CYS A 204 -1.53 -10.32 0.41
N SER A 205 -0.29 -10.53 0.85
CA SER A 205 0.52 -11.70 0.49
C SER A 205 0.42 -12.82 1.52
N VAL A 206 -0.51 -12.73 2.49
CA VAL A 206 -0.61 -13.67 3.63
C VAL A 206 -0.83 -15.14 3.22
N LYS A 207 -1.52 -15.38 2.08
CA LYS A 207 -1.72 -16.72 1.51
C LYS A 207 -0.72 -17.07 0.41
N CYS A 208 0.17 -16.15 0.04
CA CYS A 208 1.22 -16.42 -0.93
C CYS A 208 2.36 -17.17 -0.24
N HIS A 209 2.76 -18.32 -0.81
CA HIS A 209 3.86 -19.13 -0.29
C HIS A 209 5.23 -18.44 -0.42
N TYR A 210 5.31 -17.35 -1.18
CA TYR A 210 6.50 -16.54 -1.47
C TYR A 210 6.05 -15.18 -2.06
N TYR A 211 6.93 -14.35 -2.63
CA TYR A 211 6.48 -13.08 -3.22
C TYR A 211 5.65 -13.27 -4.49
N THR A 212 4.70 -12.37 -4.67
CA THR A 212 3.87 -12.28 -5.87
C THR A 212 4.57 -11.44 -6.93
N GLU A 213 4.41 -11.82 -8.21
CA GLU A 213 4.86 -11.06 -9.36
C GLU A 213 3.68 -10.62 -10.23
N LEU A 214 3.65 -9.32 -10.52
CA LEU A 214 2.74 -8.74 -11.49
C LEU A 214 3.56 -8.28 -12.72
N ASP A 215 3.14 -8.69 -13.91
CA ASP A 215 3.82 -8.36 -15.16
C ASP A 215 3.14 -7.20 -15.90
N CYS A 216 1.81 -7.22 -16.00
CA CYS A 216 1.09 -6.26 -16.82
C CYS A 216 -0.35 -6.04 -16.32
N ILE A 217 -0.90 -4.85 -16.59
CA ILE A 217 -2.30 -4.52 -16.33
C ILE A 217 -2.93 -3.98 -17.62
N VAL A 218 -4.06 -4.55 -18.03
CA VAL A 218 -4.84 -4.11 -19.19
C VAL A 218 -6.21 -3.64 -18.75
N MET A 219 -6.57 -2.42 -19.11
CA MET A 219 -7.90 -1.88 -18.88
C MET A 219 -8.70 -1.88 -20.18
N TYR A 220 -9.91 -2.40 -20.08
CA TYR A 220 -10.92 -2.37 -21.11
C TYR A 220 -12.04 -1.45 -20.64
N GLY A 221 -12.48 -0.54 -21.50
CA GLY A 221 -13.57 0.35 -21.16
C GLY A 221 -14.23 0.98 -22.37
N SER A 222 -15.35 1.64 -22.13
CA SER A 222 -16.09 2.38 -23.15
C SER A 222 -15.81 3.88 -23.06
N LEU A 223 -15.76 4.57 -24.20
CA LEU A 223 -15.72 6.03 -24.24
C LEU A 223 -17.07 6.68 -23.86
N GLN A 224 -18.16 5.91 -23.91
CA GLN A 224 -19.51 6.33 -23.54
C GLN A 224 -20.03 5.53 -22.33
N PRO A 225 -20.93 6.08 -21.50
CA PRO A 225 -21.60 5.30 -20.47
C PRO A 225 -22.32 4.11 -21.11
N PHE A 226 -22.32 2.96 -20.44
CA PHE A 226 -23.06 1.78 -20.87
C PHE A 226 -23.95 1.27 -19.73
N PRO A 227 -25.21 0.87 -20.01
CA PRO A 227 -26.12 0.36 -19.00
C PRO A 227 -25.71 -1.05 -18.52
N ASP A 228 -25.98 -1.36 -17.25
CA ASP A 228 -25.59 -2.63 -16.60
C ASP A 228 -26.09 -3.90 -17.33
N LEU A 229 -27.19 -3.78 -18.10
CA LEU A 229 -27.80 -4.87 -18.86
C LEU A 229 -27.02 -5.28 -20.14
N GLU A 230 -26.00 -4.51 -20.56
CA GLU A 230 -25.18 -4.81 -21.75
C GLU A 230 -23.77 -5.35 -21.42
N HIS A 231 -23.39 -5.44 -20.14
CA HIS A 231 -22.02 -5.78 -19.71
C HIS A 231 -21.55 -7.15 -20.21
N LEU A 232 -22.40 -8.19 -20.11
CA LEU A 232 -22.08 -9.54 -20.59
C LEU A 232 -22.00 -9.63 -22.12
N SER A 233 -22.89 -8.91 -22.84
CA SER A 233 -22.85 -8.85 -24.30
C SER A 233 -21.64 -8.08 -24.83
N LEU A 234 -21.19 -7.03 -24.11
CA LEU A 234 -19.99 -6.28 -24.45
C LEU A 234 -18.74 -7.12 -24.22
N ILE A 235 -18.62 -7.83 -23.10
CA ILE A 235 -17.51 -8.75 -22.85
C ILE A 235 -17.45 -9.84 -23.93
N GLN A 236 -18.58 -10.45 -24.28
CA GLN A 236 -18.65 -11.44 -25.36
C GLN A 236 -18.24 -10.86 -26.72
N GLN A 237 -18.71 -9.65 -27.07
CA GLN A 237 -18.29 -8.97 -28.30
C GLN A 237 -16.78 -8.68 -28.33
N MET A 238 -16.19 -8.34 -27.18
CA MET A 238 -14.75 -8.08 -27.08
C MET A 238 -13.92 -9.36 -27.21
N GLU A 239 -14.39 -10.47 -26.65
CA GLU A 239 -13.75 -11.78 -26.80
C GLU A 239 -13.87 -12.33 -28.23
N GLU A 240 -15.00 -12.06 -28.91
CA GLU A 240 -15.17 -12.34 -30.33
C GLU A 240 -14.20 -11.50 -31.18
N TYR A 241 -14.05 -10.20 -30.91
CA TYR A 241 -13.08 -9.34 -31.61
C TYR A 241 -11.61 -9.77 -31.40
N LYS A 242 -11.24 -10.25 -30.19
CA LYS A 242 -9.89 -10.82 -29.93
C LYS A 242 -9.58 -12.01 -30.84
N ASN A 243 -10.58 -12.76 -31.29
CA ASN A 243 -10.37 -13.96 -32.14
C ASN A 243 -10.17 -13.64 -33.63
N TYR A 244 -10.41 -12.40 -34.08
CA TYR A 244 -10.37 -12.03 -35.51
C TYR A 244 -9.16 -11.16 -35.92
N SER A 245 -8.30 -10.73 -35.00
CA SER A 245 -7.20 -9.79 -35.30
C SER A 245 -5.87 -10.21 -34.70
N GLU A 246 -4.81 -10.20 -35.54
CA GLU A 246 -3.43 -10.38 -35.11
C GLU A 246 -2.96 -9.25 -34.16
N PRO A 247 -1.99 -9.51 -33.26
CA PRO A 247 -1.68 -8.64 -32.11
C PRO A 247 -1.09 -7.26 -32.43
N ASP A 248 -0.68 -7.00 -33.68
CA ASP A 248 0.17 -5.85 -34.01
C ASP A 248 -0.56 -4.63 -34.60
N ASN A 249 -1.88 -4.66 -34.80
CA ASN A 249 -2.59 -3.59 -35.52
C ASN A 249 -3.59 -2.73 -34.71
N TYR A 250 -3.62 -2.88 -33.38
CA TYR A 250 -4.61 -2.17 -32.55
C TYR A 250 -4.41 -0.63 -32.48
N VAL A 251 -3.17 -0.15 -32.55
CA VAL A 251 -2.88 1.31 -32.47
C VAL A 251 -3.06 2.02 -33.82
N TYR A 252 -2.93 1.29 -34.94
CA TYR A 252 -3.00 1.90 -36.28
C TYR A 252 -4.43 1.97 -36.85
N MET A 253 -5.30 1.00 -36.54
CA MET A 253 -6.68 1.01 -37.06
C MET A 253 -7.57 2.10 -36.44
N ILE A 254 -7.39 2.48 -35.17
CA ILE A 254 -8.21 3.52 -34.54
C ILE A 254 -7.89 4.91 -35.11
N THR A 255 -6.62 5.18 -35.45
CA THR A 255 -6.23 6.42 -36.14
C THR A 255 -6.78 6.49 -37.58
N SER A 256 -6.86 5.34 -38.27
CA SER A 256 -7.43 5.26 -39.63
C SER A 256 -8.96 5.47 -39.63
N LEU A 257 -9.68 4.96 -38.63
CA LEU A 257 -11.11 5.21 -38.44
C LEU A 257 -11.41 6.67 -38.03
N MET A 258 -10.56 7.29 -37.20
CA MET A 258 -10.67 8.71 -36.84
C MET A 258 -10.49 9.64 -38.06
N ASN A 259 -9.61 9.28 -39.01
CA ASN A 259 -9.44 10.05 -40.25
C ASN A 259 -10.56 9.82 -41.27
N GLN A 260 -11.34 8.74 -41.17
CA GLN A 260 -12.51 8.51 -42.03
C GLN A 260 -13.78 9.21 -41.51
N ILE A 261 -13.83 9.59 -40.23
CA ILE A 261 -14.97 10.31 -39.64
C ILE A 261 -14.86 11.84 -39.84
N SER A 262 -13.68 12.36 -40.20
CA SER A 262 -13.48 13.80 -40.48
C SER A 262 -13.68 14.21 -41.95
N VAL A 263 -14.13 13.33 -42.84
CA VAL A 263 -14.26 13.65 -44.29
C VAL A 263 -15.72 13.83 -44.77
N ASP A 264 -16.73 13.56 -43.95
CA ASP A 264 -18.16 13.76 -44.33
C ASP A 264 -18.75 15.10 -43.85
N ALA A 265 -17.95 16.17 -43.89
CA ALA A 265 -18.44 17.53 -43.69
C ALA A 265 -17.66 18.55 -44.52
N SER A 266 -17.64 18.41 -45.85
CA SER A 266 -17.66 19.54 -46.79
C SER A 266 -17.45 19.09 -48.23
N SER A 267 -18.52 19.12 -49.03
CA SER A 267 -18.41 19.28 -50.47
C SER A 267 -19.20 20.52 -50.86
N GLN A 268 -18.51 21.63 -51.16
CA GLN A 268 -18.74 22.46 -52.36
C GLN A 268 -17.72 23.61 -52.48
N GLY A 269 -16.95 23.56 -53.58
CA GLY A 269 -16.27 24.67 -54.28
C GLY A 269 -14.95 25.16 -53.69
N GLU A 270 -13.90 25.47 -54.45
CA GLU A 270 -13.64 25.51 -55.89
C GLU A 270 -12.09 25.59 -56.09
N ALA A 271 -11.63 25.43 -57.33
CA ALA A 271 -10.26 25.10 -57.75
C ALA A 271 -9.23 26.25 -57.70
N LEU A 272 -7.92 25.93 -57.60
CA LEU A 272 -6.92 25.91 -58.71
C LEU A 272 -5.45 25.92 -58.24
N ASP A 273 -4.63 25.11 -58.95
CA ASP A 273 -3.17 25.15 -59.21
C ASP A 273 -2.14 25.34 -58.07
N GLY A 274 -0.98 24.67 -58.04
CA GLY A 274 -0.27 23.81 -59.00
C GLY A 274 1.23 23.77 -58.62
N ASN A 275 1.90 22.65 -58.94
CA ASN A 275 3.35 22.37 -58.93
C ASN A 275 4.07 22.29 -57.57
N SER A 276 4.55 21.13 -57.09
CA SER A 276 5.57 20.17 -57.58
C SER A 276 7.00 20.43 -57.06
N THR A 277 7.55 19.35 -56.48
CA THR A 277 8.94 18.86 -56.54
C THR A 277 10.04 19.34 -55.57
N ILE A 278 10.63 18.31 -54.93
CA ILE A 278 12.06 17.99 -54.74
C ILE A 278 12.74 18.31 -53.38
N TYR A 279 13.36 17.23 -52.88
CA TYR A 279 14.36 17.08 -51.82
C TYR A 279 15.49 18.10 -51.86
N GLU A 280 16.00 18.51 -50.69
CA GLU A 280 17.44 18.41 -50.40
C GLU A 280 17.77 18.67 -48.91
N ASN A 281 18.73 17.89 -48.41
CA ASN A 281 19.42 18.07 -47.14
C ASN A 281 20.18 19.40 -47.09
N LYS A 282 20.34 20.00 -45.89
CA LYS A 282 21.67 20.35 -45.33
C LYS A 282 21.59 21.00 -43.94
N GLU A 283 22.53 20.53 -43.12
CA GLU A 283 23.25 21.14 -42.00
C GLU A 283 23.02 22.62 -41.70
N GLY A 284 22.98 22.95 -40.39
CA GLY A 284 23.24 24.32 -39.93
C GLY A 284 22.86 24.61 -38.48
N THR A 285 23.85 24.47 -37.58
CA THR A 285 24.13 25.37 -36.44
C THR A 285 23.00 25.79 -35.49
N VAL A 286 23.09 25.27 -34.26
CA VAL A 286 22.45 25.79 -33.04
C VAL A 286 23.24 27.01 -32.55
N PRO A 287 22.62 28.15 -32.21
CA PRO A 287 23.21 29.12 -31.31
C PRO A 287 22.70 28.90 -29.89
N VAL A 288 23.68 28.82 -28.99
CA VAL A 288 23.59 28.95 -27.54
C VAL A 288 23.09 30.35 -27.18
N LEU A 289 22.15 30.45 -26.24
CA LEU A 289 21.86 31.68 -25.50
C LEU A 289 21.98 31.39 -24.00
N GLU A 290 22.99 31.99 -23.40
CA GLU A 290 23.17 32.15 -21.95
C GLU A 290 22.32 33.32 -21.41
N PRO A 291 22.08 33.37 -20.08
CA PRO A 291 20.98 34.12 -19.48
C PRO A 291 21.33 35.60 -19.25
N LYS A 292 20.31 36.46 -19.29
CA LYS A 292 20.38 37.84 -18.82
C LYS A 292 19.55 38.01 -17.56
N GLY A 293 20.23 38.43 -16.50
CA GLY A 293 19.93 39.65 -15.76
C GLY A 293 18.67 39.65 -14.90
N GLU A 294 18.90 39.48 -13.60
CA GLU A 294 18.01 39.84 -12.50
C GLU A 294 17.65 41.33 -12.54
N GLU A 295 16.35 41.65 -12.43
CA GLU A 295 15.88 42.92 -11.90
C GLU A 295 14.94 42.62 -10.73
N GLU A 296 15.34 43.13 -9.56
CA GLU A 296 14.61 43.11 -8.30
C GLU A 296 13.41 44.07 -8.39
N GLU A 297 12.19 43.54 -8.32
CA GLU A 297 11.03 44.33 -7.91
C GLU A 297 10.69 44.02 -6.45
N LYS A 298 10.89 45.04 -5.62
CA LYS A 298 10.38 45.12 -4.26
C LYS A 298 8.90 45.42 -4.33
N GLU A 299 8.06 44.49 -3.90
CA GLU A 299 6.69 44.80 -3.48
C GLU A 299 6.70 44.95 -1.96
N GLU A 300 6.44 46.18 -1.51
CA GLU A 300 6.12 46.54 -0.14
C GLU A 300 4.69 46.05 0.14
N GLU A 301 4.52 45.03 0.97
CA GLU A 301 3.21 44.69 1.53
C GLU A 301 2.94 45.60 2.74
N GLU A 302 2.02 46.54 2.58
CA GLU A 302 1.42 47.30 3.67
C GLU A 302 0.58 46.35 4.55
N GLU A 303 0.94 46.25 5.83
CA GLU A 303 0.14 45.58 6.86
C GLU A 303 -1.13 46.41 7.13
N GLU A 304 -2.25 46.08 6.50
CA GLU A 304 -3.57 46.49 6.97
C GLU A 304 -4.05 45.52 8.07
N GLU A 305 -3.91 45.94 9.33
CA GLU A 305 -4.63 45.37 10.47
C GLU A 305 -6.14 45.55 10.27
N VAL A 306 -6.83 44.51 9.82
CA VAL A 306 -8.29 44.44 9.89
C VAL A 306 -8.67 43.76 11.22
N GLU A 307 -9.11 44.58 12.18
CA GLU A 307 -9.85 44.13 13.36
C GLU A 307 -11.11 43.37 12.91
N VAL A 308 -11.12 42.05 13.05
CA VAL A 308 -12.34 41.24 12.87
C VAL A 308 -13.09 41.23 14.19
N GLU A 309 -14.13 42.04 14.26
CA GLU A 309 -15.20 41.94 15.26
C GLU A 309 -15.74 40.50 15.29
N GLY A 310 -15.91 39.96 16.51
CA GLY A 310 -16.27 38.57 16.71
C GLY A 310 -17.64 38.21 16.13
N ASP A 311 -17.61 37.34 15.12
CA ASP A 311 -18.80 36.64 14.64
C ASP A 311 -19.25 35.63 15.70
N ARG A 312 -20.33 36.01 16.38
CA ARG A 312 -21.14 35.14 17.23
C ARG A 312 -21.77 34.08 16.33
N VAL A 313 -21.49 32.82 16.64
CA VAL A 313 -22.22 31.68 16.09
C VAL A 313 -23.70 31.84 16.48
N GLU A 314 -24.59 31.98 15.49
CA GLU A 314 -26.03 31.89 15.70
C GLU A 314 -26.38 30.49 16.18
N GLU A 315 -26.60 30.35 17.48
CA GLU A 315 -27.35 29.23 18.05
C GLU A 315 -28.80 29.29 17.53
N LEU A 316 -29.25 28.20 16.93
CA LEU A 316 -30.67 28.01 16.58
C LEU A 316 -31.53 28.16 17.86
N PRO A 317 -32.64 28.93 17.82
CA PRO A 317 -33.41 29.21 19.03
C PRO A 317 -34.10 27.94 19.54
N ILE A 318 -33.75 27.53 20.76
CA ILE A 318 -34.54 26.57 21.55
C ILE A 318 -35.71 27.37 22.15
N ASP A 319 -36.89 27.20 21.55
CA ASP A 319 -38.15 27.71 22.08
C ASP A 319 -38.42 27.07 23.46
N THR A 320 -38.37 27.90 24.50
CA THR A 320 -38.57 27.52 25.90
C THR A 320 -39.87 28.11 26.44
N THR A 321 -40.98 28.04 25.70
CA THR A 321 -42.31 28.29 26.31
C THR A 321 -43.46 27.51 25.65
N ALA A 322 -43.66 26.26 26.05
CA ALA A 322 -44.99 25.64 26.11
C ALA A 322 -44.98 24.43 27.06
N VAL A 323 -45.32 24.67 28.33
CA VAL A 323 -45.70 23.60 29.26
C VAL A 323 -47.13 23.18 28.92
N THR A 324 -47.29 22.00 28.31
CA THR A 324 -48.53 21.22 28.38
C THR A 324 -48.20 19.74 28.46
N GLN A 325 -48.47 19.17 29.63
CA GLN A 325 -48.81 17.76 29.93
C GLN A 325 -47.95 16.65 29.29
N ASP A 326 -47.01 16.16 30.10
CA ASP A 326 -46.80 14.75 30.43
C ASP A 326 -47.12 13.71 29.33
N ASP A 327 -46.22 13.62 28.34
CA ASP A 327 -45.95 12.39 27.62
C ASP A 327 -44.43 12.13 27.75
N THR A 328 -44.02 11.43 28.81
CA THR A 328 -42.70 10.81 28.83
C THR A 328 -42.64 9.82 27.66
N ILE A 329 -42.04 10.23 26.55
CA ILE A 329 -41.59 9.31 25.51
C ILE A 329 -40.60 8.39 26.21
N VAL A 330 -41.05 7.21 26.64
CA VAL A 330 -40.17 6.13 27.02
C VAL A 330 -39.41 5.80 25.75
N GLU A 331 -38.13 6.17 25.68
CA GLU A 331 -37.25 5.73 24.59
C GLU A 331 -37.22 4.20 24.63
N ASP A 332 -38.00 3.56 23.76
CA ASP A 332 -38.04 2.10 23.63
C ASP A 332 -36.81 1.66 22.83
N ASN A 333 -35.71 1.36 23.52
CA ASN A 333 -34.53 0.75 22.92
C ASN A 333 -34.63 -0.79 22.91
N GLY A 334 -35.85 -1.33 23.12
CA GLY A 334 -36.13 -2.74 23.17
C GLY A 334 -35.35 -3.46 24.27
N PHE A 335 -34.82 -4.64 23.96
CA PHE A 335 -34.07 -5.45 24.94
C PHE A 335 -32.72 -4.83 25.35
N PHE A 336 -32.23 -3.78 24.67
CA PHE A 336 -31.00 -3.11 25.09
C PHE A 336 -31.17 -2.33 26.40
N ASP A 337 -32.37 -1.87 26.72
CA ASP A 337 -32.66 -1.22 28.02
C ASP A 337 -32.51 -2.18 29.21
N LEU A 338 -32.51 -3.50 28.96
CA LEU A 338 -32.32 -4.53 29.98
C LEU A 338 -30.84 -4.89 30.20
N LEU A 339 -29.94 -4.43 29.34
CA LEU A 339 -28.52 -4.78 29.40
C LEU A 339 -27.73 -3.73 30.20
N PRO A 340 -26.81 -4.14 31.11
CA PRO A 340 -25.84 -3.23 31.68
C PRO A 340 -24.99 -2.56 30.59
N GLU A 341 -24.57 -1.30 30.79
CA GLU A 341 -23.77 -0.55 29.81
C GLU A 341 -22.49 -1.32 29.44
N GLU A 342 -21.86 -2.00 30.39
CA GLU A 342 -20.66 -2.81 30.16
C GLU A 342 -20.92 -3.97 29.19
N VAL A 343 -22.10 -4.58 29.25
CA VAL A 343 -22.49 -5.66 28.33
C VAL A 343 -22.71 -5.09 26.93
N ILE A 344 -23.33 -3.91 26.82
CA ILE A 344 -23.49 -3.21 25.53
C ILE A 344 -22.11 -2.87 24.95
N GLN A 345 -21.20 -2.33 25.75
CA GLN A 345 -19.83 -2.03 25.36
C GLN A 345 -19.09 -3.29 24.87
N VAL A 346 -19.28 -4.44 25.52
CA VAL A 346 -18.73 -5.72 25.07
C VAL A 346 -19.34 -6.15 23.74
N ILE A 347 -20.66 -6.05 23.55
CA ILE A 347 -21.32 -6.36 22.27
C ILE A 347 -20.76 -5.47 21.15
N LEU A 348 -20.71 -4.16 21.37
CA LEU A 348 -20.18 -3.19 20.41
C LEU A 348 -18.70 -3.42 20.11
N SER A 349 -17.94 -3.96 21.08
CA SER A 349 -16.51 -4.26 20.89
C SER A 349 -16.22 -5.34 19.85
N TYR A 350 -17.24 -6.10 19.41
CA TYR A 350 -17.14 -7.08 18.31
C TYR A 350 -17.39 -6.48 16.93
N LEU A 351 -17.87 -5.24 16.83
CA LEU A 351 -18.16 -4.59 15.56
C LEU A 351 -16.89 -4.01 14.93
N ASP A 352 -16.77 -4.16 13.60
CA ASP A 352 -15.78 -3.41 12.83
C ASP A 352 -16.12 -1.90 12.83
N LEU A 353 -15.17 -1.06 12.43
CA LEU A 353 -15.34 0.39 12.50
C LEU A 353 -16.57 0.87 11.70
N SER A 354 -16.80 0.29 10.52
CA SER A 354 -17.95 0.66 9.68
C SER A 354 -19.28 0.29 10.35
N SER A 355 -19.38 -0.90 10.94
CA SER A 355 -20.57 -1.40 11.62
C SER A 355 -20.81 -0.62 12.90
N LEU A 356 -19.75 -0.26 13.64
CA LEU A 356 -19.84 0.57 14.84
C LEU A 356 -20.40 1.96 14.52
N ILE A 357 -19.90 2.60 13.46
CA ILE A 357 -20.40 3.91 13.00
C ILE A 357 -21.84 3.80 12.53
N ASN A 358 -22.20 2.77 11.76
CA ASN A 358 -23.58 2.56 11.33
C ASN A 358 -24.53 2.33 12.52
N THR A 359 -24.07 1.59 13.54
CA THR A 359 -24.84 1.32 14.77
C THR A 359 -25.09 2.60 15.56
N CYS A 360 -24.14 3.54 15.54
CA CYS A 360 -24.27 4.87 16.16
C CYS A 360 -25.46 5.67 15.60
N CYS A 361 -25.90 5.37 14.37
CA CYS A 361 -26.98 6.08 13.70
C CYS A 361 -28.39 5.48 13.97
N THR A 362 -28.51 4.48 14.83
CA THR A 362 -29.77 3.72 14.99
C THR A 362 -30.69 4.26 16.08
N CYS A 363 -30.15 4.60 17.25
CA CYS A 363 -30.89 5.16 18.39
C CYS A 363 -29.95 5.95 19.31
N ARG A 364 -30.49 6.78 20.20
CA ARG A 364 -29.70 7.62 21.12
C ARG A 364 -28.87 6.81 22.11
N LEU A 365 -29.41 5.69 22.61
CA LEU A 365 -28.66 4.77 23.48
C LEU A 365 -27.40 4.27 22.77
N LEU A 366 -27.55 3.68 21.57
CA LEU A 366 -26.43 3.14 20.82
C LEU A 366 -25.51 4.25 20.28
N GLN A 367 -26.03 5.45 19.99
CA GLN A 367 -25.21 6.60 19.67
C GLN A 367 -24.25 6.95 20.83
N LYS A 368 -24.78 7.03 22.06
CA LYS A 368 -23.99 7.26 23.28
C LYS A 368 -22.95 6.16 23.45
N GLN A 369 -23.37 4.91 23.40
CA GLN A 369 -22.49 3.76 23.67
C GLN A 369 -21.42 3.57 22.59
N CYS A 370 -21.75 3.74 21.30
CA CYS A 370 -20.78 3.70 20.22
C CYS A 370 -19.78 4.85 20.26
N SER A 371 -20.12 5.98 20.90
CA SER A 371 -19.24 7.14 21.02
C SER A 371 -18.29 7.05 22.22
N ASP A 372 -18.40 5.99 23.03
CA ASP A 372 -17.52 5.77 24.18
C ASP A 372 -16.07 5.60 23.75
N SER A 373 -15.17 6.29 24.45
CA SER A 373 -13.74 6.30 24.13
C SER A 373 -13.04 4.94 24.26
N LEU A 374 -13.57 4.02 25.05
CA LEU A 374 -13.05 2.66 25.17
C LEU A 374 -13.24 1.86 23.87
N GLN A 375 -14.20 2.25 23.03
CA GLN A 375 -14.35 1.70 21.68
C GLN A 375 -13.27 2.18 20.71
N TYR A 376 -12.48 3.20 21.06
CA TYR A 376 -11.48 3.81 20.19
C TYR A 376 -10.09 3.82 20.83
N THR A 377 -9.78 2.84 21.68
CA THR A 377 -8.42 2.62 22.18
C THR A 377 -7.45 2.26 21.05
N GLU A 378 -7.99 1.74 19.94
CA GLU A 378 -7.27 1.47 18.70
C GLU A 378 -8.09 1.94 17.50
N LEU A 379 -7.51 2.80 16.66
CA LEU A 379 -8.17 3.36 15.49
C LEU A 379 -7.34 3.10 14.23
N ASN A 380 -7.83 2.24 13.35
CA ASN A 380 -7.24 2.01 12.04
C ASN A 380 -8.12 2.58 10.94
N LEU A 381 -7.62 3.62 10.27
CA LEU A 381 -8.28 4.29 9.17
C LEU A 381 -7.64 3.98 7.80
N GLN A 382 -6.53 3.23 7.77
CA GLN A 382 -5.87 2.82 6.53
C GLN A 382 -6.82 2.16 5.51
N PRO A 383 -7.75 1.22 5.87
CA PRO A 383 -8.65 0.62 4.89
C PRO A 383 -9.58 1.64 4.18
N TYR A 384 -9.77 2.80 4.81
CA TYR A 384 -10.63 3.90 4.38
C TYR A 384 -9.82 5.11 3.92
N TRP A 385 -8.53 4.95 3.62
CA TRP A 385 -7.56 6.04 3.35
C TRP A 385 -8.08 7.14 2.41
N TYR A 386 -8.83 6.78 1.37
CA TYR A 386 -9.38 7.69 0.37
C TYR A 386 -10.62 8.47 0.82
N LYS A 387 -11.20 8.11 1.97
CA LYS A 387 -12.32 8.81 2.61
C LYS A 387 -11.88 9.69 3.76
N VAL A 388 -10.61 9.59 4.19
CA VAL A 388 -10.12 10.30 5.36
C VAL A 388 -9.69 11.70 4.95
N ASP A 389 -10.35 12.69 5.54
CA ASP A 389 -10.03 14.10 5.42
C ASP A 389 -10.03 14.78 6.81
N SER A 390 -9.81 16.09 6.82
CA SER A 390 -9.83 16.90 8.04
C SER A 390 -11.15 16.81 8.81
N SER A 391 -12.28 16.68 8.12
CA SER A 391 -13.61 16.59 8.72
C SER A 391 -13.84 15.22 9.39
N VAL A 392 -13.38 14.15 8.75
CA VAL A 392 -13.43 12.80 9.31
C VAL A 392 -12.58 12.72 10.58
N LEU A 393 -11.37 13.26 10.57
CA LEU A 393 -10.54 13.32 11.79
C LEU A 393 -11.23 14.11 12.91
N ALA A 394 -11.80 15.28 12.59
CA ALA A 394 -12.54 16.08 13.57
C ALA A 394 -13.72 15.30 14.18
N SER A 395 -14.41 14.46 13.39
CA SER A 395 -15.55 13.66 13.85
C SER A 395 -15.20 12.58 14.88
N PHE A 396 -13.94 12.12 14.90
CA PHE A 396 -13.41 11.17 15.88
C PHE A 396 -12.80 11.84 17.10
N GLN A 397 -12.50 13.13 17.03
CA GLN A 397 -11.70 13.85 18.03
C GLN A 397 -12.23 13.67 19.45
N SER A 398 -13.55 13.75 19.67
CA SER A 398 -14.17 13.61 21.00
C SER A 398 -14.16 12.18 21.54
N ARG A 399 -13.98 11.19 20.68
CA ARG A 399 -14.06 9.76 21.03
C ARG A 399 -12.69 9.15 21.29
N CYS A 400 -11.61 9.82 20.90
CA CYS A 400 -10.25 9.26 20.95
C CYS A 400 -9.46 9.61 22.22
N GLY A 401 -10.11 9.96 23.33
CA GLY A 401 -9.44 10.38 24.58
C GLY A 401 -8.54 9.32 25.24
N HIS A 402 -8.72 8.04 24.91
CA HIS A 402 -7.92 6.91 25.40
C HIS A 402 -7.23 6.13 24.26
N LEU A 403 -6.95 6.79 23.14
CA LEU A 403 -6.33 6.17 21.98
C LEU A 403 -4.86 5.79 22.25
N HIS A 404 -4.54 4.52 22.08
CA HIS A 404 -3.18 3.98 22.24
C HIS A 404 -2.52 3.63 20.91
N HIS A 405 -3.31 3.30 19.88
CA HIS A 405 -2.84 2.87 18.57
C HIS A 405 -3.60 3.61 17.48
N LEU A 406 -2.89 4.37 16.63
CA LEU A 406 -3.46 5.08 15.49
C LEU A 406 -2.76 4.66 14.20
N ASN A 407 -3.54 4.21 13.21
CA ASN A 407 -3.05 3.95 11.86
C ASN A 407 -3.81 4.81 10.86
N LEU A 408 -3.09 5.76 10.29
CA LEU A 408 -3.51 6.68 9.24
C LEU A 408 -2.71 6.43 7.95
N SER A 409 -2.02 5.31 7.82
CA SER A 409 -1.25 4.98 6.62
C SER A 409 -2.09 5.17 5.35
N TRP A 410 -1.48 5.77 4.34
CA TRP A 410 -2.07 6.10 3.04
C TRP A 410 -3.12 7.21 3.06
N CYS A 411 -3.48 7.74 4.23
CA CYS A 411 -4.48 8.81 4.35
C CYS A 411 -3.92 10.17 3.91
N GLY A 412 -4.81 11.09 3.59
CA GLY A 412 -4.48 12.43 3.08
C GLY A 412 -4.34 12.48 1.56
N GLY A 413 -4.20 11.34 0.88
CA GLY A 413 -4.15 11.21 -0.59
C GLY A 413 -3.10 12.10 -1.26
N ARG A 414 -3.11 12.24 -2.59
CA ARG A 414 -2.24 13.22 -3.29
C ARG A 414 -2.56 14.68 -2.94
N ASN A 415 -3.72 14.91 -2.35
CA ASN A 415 -4.33 16.21 -2.17
C ASN A 415 -4.17 16.85 -0.78
N ASN A 416 -3.49 16.20 0.15
CA ASN A 416 -3.43 16.62 1.56
C ASN A 416 -4.83 16.93 2.14
N THR A 417 -5.81 16.05 1.88
CA THR A 417 -7.20 16.21 2.39
C THR A 417 -7.24 16.31 3.92
N VAL A 418 -6.22 15.75 4.56
CA VAL A 418 -5.88 15.98 5.97
C VAL A 418 -4.91 17.16 6.04
N SER A 419 -5.39 18.28 6.57
CA SER A 419 -4.54 19.43 6.85
C SER A 419 -3.71 19.21 8.12
N THR A 420 -2.52 19.81 8.16
CA THR A 420 -1.67 19.81 9.36
C THR A 420 -2.40 20.36 10.58
N ALA A 421 -3.22 21.40 10.43
CA ALA A 421 -4.01 21.98 11.52
C ALA A 421 -5.05 21.01 12.09
N ALA A 422 -5.76 20.27 11.22
CA ALA A 422 -6.71 19.26 11.67
C ALA A 422 -6.02 18.10 12.40
N PHE A 423 -4.88 17.65 11.88
CA PHE A 423 -4.06 16.61 12.53
C PHE A 423 -3.53 17.08 13.89
N ASP A 424 -3.06 18.33 13.99
CA ASP A 424 -2.60 18.93 15.23
C ASP A 424 -3.69 18.98 16.28
N LYS A 425 -4.87 19.49 15.92
CA LYS A 425 -6.04 19.52 16.79
C LYS A 425 -6.45 18.12 17.26
N PHE A 426 -6.34 17.12 16.38
CA PHE A 426 -6.62 15.73 16.72
C PHE A 426 -5.62 15.17 17.75
N LEU A 427 -4.31 15.33 17.51
CA LEU A 427 -3.27 14.84 18.43
C LEU A 427 -3.27 15.55 19.78
N ARG A 428 -3.70 16.82 19.87
CA ARG A 428 -3.88 17.48 21.18
C ARG A 428 -4.87 16.75 22.09
N MET A 429 -5.86 16.08 21.52
CA MET A 429 -6.87 15.35 22.28
C MET A 429 -6.42 13.93 22.64
N CYS A 430 -5.79 13.22 21.70
CA CYS A 430 -5.53 11.79 21.85
C CYS A 430 -4.05 11.42 22.03
N GLY A 431 -3.12 12.36 21.84
CA GLY A 431 -1.68 12.08 21.76
C GLY A 431 -1.05 11.64 23.09
N GLN A 432 -1.61 12.05 24.23
CA GLN A 432 -0.99 11.84 25.56
C GLN A 432 -0.81 10.36 25.91
N GLU A 433 -1.72 9.50 25.44
CA GLU A 433 -1.69 8.05 25.67
C GLU A 433 -1.23 7.25 24.44
N LEU A 434 -0.94 7.93 23.33
CA LEU A 434 -0.61 7.30 22.06
C LEU A 434 0.75 6.62 22.15
N SER A 435 0.76 5.30 21.90
CA SER A 435 1.95 4.46 21.97
C SER A 435 2.41 3.97 20.59
N THR A 436 1.52 3.97 19.59
CA THR A 436 1.81 3.57 18.21
C THR A 436 1.13 4.52 17.24
N LEU A 437 1.89 5.02 16.28
CA LEU A 437 1.43 5.93 15.24
C LEU A 437 1.99 5.48 13.89
N TYR A 438 1.09 5.07 12.98
CA TYR A 438 1.45 4.70 11.62
C TYR A 438 0.92 5.74 10.63
N LEU A 439 1.83 6.32 9.85
CA LEU A 439 1.63 7.38 8.88
C LEU A 439 2.31 7.03 7.55
N ALA A 440 2.47 5.74 7.25
CA ALA A 440 3.14 5.28 6.03
C ALA A 440 2.51 5.89 4.77
N ASN A 441 3.33 6.41 3.87
CA ASN A 441 2.95 7.03 2.60
C ASN A 441 1.85 8.11 2.78
N CYS A 442 1.92 8.91 3.85
CA CYS A 442 1.05 10.06 4.06
C CYS A 442 1.69 11.33 3.50
N THR A 443 1.06 11.96 2.52
CA THR A 443 1.58 13.16 1.85
C THR A 443 1.51 14.44 2.69
N PHE A 444 0.65 14.47 3.71
CA PHE A 444 0.47 15.62 4.60
C PHE A 444 1.53 15.69 5.72
N VAL A 445 2.35 14.65 5.88
CA VAL A 445 3.41 14.60 6.89
C VAL A 445 4.55 15.52 6.46
N ASN A 446 4.75 16.59 7.21
CA ASN A 446 5.75 17.64 7.00
C ASN A 446 6.39 18.03 8.35
N SER A 447 7.27 19.05 8.34
CA SER A 447 7.95 19.57 9.54
C SER A 447 7.01 19.86 10.71
N ASP A 448 5.86 20.50 10.45
CA ASP A 448 4.92 20.89 11.49
C ASP A 448 4.18 19.68 12.09
N VAL A 449 3.85 18.69 11.26
CA VAL A 449 3.38 17.39 11.74
C VAL A 449 4.42 16.73 12.65
N MET A 450 5.71 16.78 12.30
CA MET A 450 6.77 16.23 13.16
C MET A 450 6.89 16.97 14.50
N LYS A 451 6.79 18.30 14.51
CA LYS A 451 6.73 19.11 15.75
C LYS A 451 5.51 18.74 16.59
N CYS A 452 4.36 18.57 15.96
CA CYS A 452 3.12 18.16 16.60
C CYS A 452 3.27 16.80 17.31
N ILE A 453 3.76 15.79 16.60
CA ILE A 453 4.05 14.45 17.16
C ILE A 453 4.99 14.57 18.36
N ALA A 454 6.09 15.32 18.21
CA ALA A 454 7.09 15.50 19.26
C ALA A 454 6.55 16.20 20.53
N ASN A 455 5.56 17.09 20.37
CA ASN A 455 5.00 17.86 21.48
C ASN A 455 3.82 17.15 22.17
N PHE A 456 2.99 16.40 21.44
CA PHE A 456 1.74 15.84 21.97
C PHE A 456 1.77 14.33 22.22
N CYS A 457 2.79 13.61 21.75
CA CYS A 457 2.87 12.15 21.89
C CYS A 457 4.05 11.68 22.77
N PRO A 458 4.12 12.07 24.07
CA PRO A 458 5.28 11.77 24.92
C PRO A 458 5.48 10.28 25.23
N LYS A 459 4.42 9.46 25.09
CA LYS A 459 4.43 8.01 25.34
C LYS A 459 4.67 7.17 24.08
N LEU A 460 4.94 7.81 22.93
CA LEU A 460 5.10 7.12 21.67
C LEU A 460 6.28 6.15 21.70
N LYS A 461 6.04 4.91 21.28
CA LYS A 461 7.03 3.83 21.25
C LYS A 461 7.28 3.28 19.86
N ASP A 462 6.31 3.40 18.97
CA ASP A 462 6.34 2.83 17.62
C ASP A 462 5.84 3.86 16.63
N LEU A 463 6.73 4.29 15.74
CA LEU A 463 6.45 5.30 14.71
C LEU A 463 6.80 4.74 13.34
N ASP A 464 5.82 4.71 12.45
CA ASP A 464 6.01 4.40 11.03
C ASP A 464 5.70 5.62 10.18
N ILE A 465 6.72 6.14 9.51
CA ILE A 465 6.65 7.27 8.58
C ILE A 465 7.34 6.92 7.26
N GLN A 466 7.31 5.63 6.89
CA GLN A 466 7.88 5.18 5.62
C GLN A 466 7.25 5.91 4.44
N GLY A 467 8.04 6.19 3.40
CA GLY A 467 7.54 6.80 2.17
C GLY A 467 6.98 8.22 2.31
N CYS A 468 7.10 8.88 3.47
CA CYS A 468 6.76 10.28 3.64
C CYS A 468 7.86 11.15 3.01
N SER A 469 7.63 11.66 1.80
CA SER A 469 8.64 12.33 0.97
C SER A 469 8.86 13.81 1.30
N LYS A 470 7.98 14.44 2.09
CA LYS A 470 8.06 15.87 2.46
C LYS A 470 8.79 16.14 3.78
N ILE A 471 9.45 15.11 4.35
CA ILE A 471 10.27 15.24 5.56
C ILE A 471 11.71 14.84 5.26
N ASP A 472 12.66 15.55 5.86
CA ASP A 472 14.08 15.20 5.81
C ASP A 472 14.69 15.03 7.21
N GLY A 473 16.02 14.83 7.26
CA GLY A 473 16.73 14.66 8.52
C GLY A 473 16.53 15.79 9.53
N THR A 474 16.41 17.04 9.08
CA THR A 474 16.24 18.20 9.96
C THR A 474 14.88 18.18 10.66
N ASP A 475 13.82 17.79 9.94
CA ASP A 475 12.48 17.63 10.51
C ASP A 475 12.43 16.49 11.53
N LEU A 476 13.15 15.40 11.26
CA LEU A 476 13.21 14.24 12.15
C LEU A 476 13.89 14.56 13.48
N LEU A 477 14.75 15.59 13.57
CA LEU A 477 15.39 15.98 14.84
C LEU A 477 14.39 16.37 15.93
N HIS A 478 13.16 16.76 15.57
CA HIS A 478 12.09 16.98 16.55
C HIS A 478 11.80 15.74 17.41
N LEU A 479 12.03 14.53 16.88
CA LEU A 479 11.84 13.28 17.59
C LEU A 479 12.78 13.10 18.79
N GLN A 480 13.84 13.92 18.93
CA GLN A 480 14.66 13.92 20.15
C GLN A 480 13.87 14.22 21.42
N LYS A 481 12.72 14.89 21.31
CA LYS A 481 11.81 15.15 22.45
C LYS A 481 11.04 13.91 22.93
N ILE A 482 11.02 12.84 22.16
CA ILE A 482 10.35 11.58 22.50
C ILE A 482 11.36 10.41 22.58
N PRO A 483 12.25 10.41 23.59
CA PRO A 483 13.41 9.52 23.67
C PRO A 483 13.06 8.04 23.91
N ASN A 484 11.79 7.73 24.18
CA ASN A 484 11.32 6.38 24.53
C ASN A 484 10.89 5.55 23.31
N LEU A 485 11.17 6.00 22.09
CA LEU A 485 10.94 5.22 20.88
C LEU A 485 11.68 3.89 20.94
N THR A 486 10.94 2.83 20.62
CA THR A 486 11.41 1.44 20.56
C THR A 486 11.44 0.93 19.12
N ARG A 487 10.55 1.43 18.26
CA ARG A 487 10.51 1.08 16.84
C ARG A 487 10.37 2.33 16.00
N LEU A 488 11.17 2.40 14.95
CA LEU A 488 11.15 3.51 14.00
C LEU A 488 11.33 2.97 12.58
N ASN A 489 10.32 3.18 11.74
CA ASN A 489 10.36 2.84 10.32
C ASN A 489 10.50 4.11 9.48
N LEU A 490 11.65 4.22 8.80
CA LEU A 490 12.05 5.33 7.92
C LEU A 490 12.26 4.85 6.48
N TYR A 491 11.77 3.66 6.10
CA TYR A 491 11.95 3.12 4.75
C TYR A 491 11.58 4.14 3.68
N ARG A 492 12.50 4.38 2.72
CA ARG A 492 12.38 5.41 1.66
C ARG A 492 12.14 6.84 2.16
N SER A 493 12.60 7.20 3.36
CA SER A 493 12.64 8.59 3.81
C SER A 493 13.88 9.33 3.31
N LEU A 494 13.90 10.66 3.47
CA LEU A 494 15.02 11.53 3.10
C LEU A 494 15.94 11.87 4.30
N VAL A 495 16.07 10.95 5.26
CA VAL A 495 16.99 11.12 6.40
C VAL A 495 18.45 11.06 5.95
N ASP A 496 19.27 11.98 6.46
CA ASP A 496 20.74 11.97 6.28
C ASP A 496 21.47 11.33 7.47
N THR A 497 22.75 11.00 7.27
CA THR A 497 23.61 10.34 8.27
C THR A 497 23.67 11.11 9.60
N ASN A 498 23.89 12.43 9.56
CA ASN A 498 24.15 13.23 10.76
C ASN A 498 22.89 13.32 11.62
N SER A 499 21.75 13.55 10.99
CA SER A 499 20.46 13.61 11.65
C SER A 499 20.11 12.27 12.31
N LEU A 500 20.27 11.15 11.58
CA LEU A 500 20.00 9.82 12.10
C LEU A 500 20.92 9.46 13.28
N VAL A 501 22.23 9.73 13.18
CA VAL A 501 23.19 9.51 14.27
C VAL A 501 22.83 10.34 15.50
N SER A 502 22.35 11.57 15.31
CA SER A 502 21.90 12.45 16.40
C SER A 502 20.66 11.90 17.10
N LEU A 503 19.75 11.27 16.36
CA LEU A 503 18.57 10.59 16.91
C LEU A 503 18.94 9.31 17.68
N ILE A 504 19.80 8.48 17.10
CA ILE A 504 20.29 7.23 17.71
C ILE A 504 20.96 7.50 19.07
N LYS A 505 21.69 8.62 19.20
CA LYS A 505 22.29 9.02 20.49
C LYS A 505 21.24 9.24 21.58
N VAL A 506 19.99 9.55 21.22
CA VAL A 506 18.89 9.79 22.17
C VAL A 506 18.07 8.51 22.42
N PHE A 507 17.80 7.69 21.39
CA PHE A 507 16.93 6.51 21.49
C PHE A 507 17.59 5.30 22.16
N LYS A 508 17.78 5.36 23.49
CA LYS A 508 18.42 4.29 24.27
C LYS A 508 17.62 2.99 24.35
N ASN A 509 16.31 3.05 24.09
CA ASN A 509 15.40 1.91 24.12
C ASN A 509 15.06 1.37 22.72
N LEU A 510 15.78 1.79 21.68
CA LEU A 510 15.51 1.35 20.32
C LEU A 510 15.73 -0.17 20.20
N GLU A 511 14.69 -0.85 19.71
CA GLU A 511 14.58 -2.29 19.50
C GLU A 511 14.54 -2.62 18.01
N ALA A 512 13.82 -1.84 17.19
CA ALA A 512 13.78 -2.02 15.73
C ALA A 512 14.01 -0.71 14.97
N LEU A 513 14.87 -0.76 13.95
CA LEU A 513 15.10 0.34 13.03
C LEU A 513 15.03 -0.15 11.58
N ASN A 514 14.17 0.49 10.78
CA ASN A 514 14.17 0.30 9.34
C ASN A 514 14.62 1.58 8.64
N ILE A 515 15.76 1.52 7.95
CA ILE A 515 16.31 2.60 7.12
C ILE A 515 16.64 2.10 5.71
N GLY A 516 15.91 1.07 5.26
CA GLY A 516 16.05 0.52 3.92
C GLY A 516 15.73 1.56 2.85
N SER A 517 16.51 1.57 1.77
CA SER A 517 16.37 2.53 0.66
C SER A 517 16.41 4.01 1.07
N CYS A 518 17.00 4.38 2.22
CA CYS A 518 17.24 5.77 2.59
C CYS A 518 18.43 6.35 1.79
N ILE A 519 18.14 6.99 0.66
CA ILE A 519 19.16 7.38 -0.33
C ILE A 519 20.10 8.51 0.11
N ARG A 520 19.74 9.27 1.15
CA ARG A 520 20.54 10.40 1.67
C ARG A 520 21.54 10.00 2.76
N ILE A 521 21.51 8.76 3.24
CA ILE A 521 22.53 8.24 4.15
C ILE A 521 23.78 7.90 3.33
N ASN A 522 24.84 8.69 3.54
CA ASN A 522 26.10 8.54 2.83
C ASN A 522 27.13 7.68 3.58
N ASN A 523 26.95 7.42 4.87
CA ASN A 523 27.88 6.63 5.69
C ASN A 523 27.14 5.74 6.70
N PHE A 524 26.84 4.50 6.29
CA PHE A 524 26.17 3.54 7.16
C PHE A 524 27.08 2.97 8.25
N ASP A 525 28.40 2.98 8.08
CA ASP A 525 29.32 2.50 9.13
C ASP A 525 29.26 3.41 10.36
N GLU A 526 29.13 4.73 10.15
CA GLU A 526 28.91 5.69 11.24
C GLU A 526 27.57 5.44 11.95
N VAL A 527 26.51 5.14 11.18
CA VAL A 527 25.21 4.75 11.74
C VAL A 527 25.35 3.49 12.59
N CYS A 528 26.04 2.46 12.10
CA CYS A 528 26.30 1.22 12.83
C CYS A 528 27.10 1.46 14.12
N LEU A 529 28.13 2.30 14.06
CA LEU A 529 28.91 2.68 15.24
C LEU A 529 28.04 3.41 16.28
N ALA A 530 27.17 4.32 15.84
CA ALA A 530 26.23 5.01 16.70
C ALA A 530 25.24 4.04 17.35
N LEU A 531 24.65 3.12 16.57
CA LEU A 531 23.75 2.07 17.07
C LEU A 531 24.46 1.21 18.11
N GLY A 532 25.63 0.69 17.75
CA GLY A 532 26.42 -0.18 18.62
C GLY A 532 26.82 0.49 19.93
N LYS A 533 27.05 1.81 19.93
CA LYS A 533 27.36 2.58 21.15
C LYS A 533 26.13 2.85 22.03
N ASN A 534 24.95 3.06 21.44
CA ASN A 534 23.82 3.67 22.14
C ASN A 534 22.58 2.76 22.31
N CYS A 535 22.35 1.79 21.43
CA CYS A 535 21.12 1.02 21.33
C CYS A 535 21.36 -0.45 21.73
N LYS A 536 21.46 -0.70 23.03
CA LYS A 536 21.80 -2.05 23.55
C LYS A 536 20.65 -3.06 23.51
N LYS A 537 19.43 -2.59 23.25
CA LYS A 537 18.21 -3.41 23.14
C LYS A 537 17.83 -3.74 21.70
N LEU A 538 18.70 -3.41 20.74
CA LEU A 538 18.41 -3.54 19.33
C LEU A 538 18.28 -5.03 18.96
N VAL A 539 17.10 -5.41 18.46
CA VAL A 539 16.75 -6.77 18.05
C VAL A 539 16.53 -6.88 16.53
N SER A 540 16.18 -5.79 15.86
CA SER A 540 15.95 -5.78 14.41
C SER A 540 16.55 -4.56 13.72
N VAL A 541 17.24 -4.80 12.61
CA VAL A 541 17.76 -3.74 11.76
C VAL A 541 17.54 -4.09 10.29
N ASP A 542 16.95 -3.17 9.54
CA ASP A 542 16.81 -3.26 8.09
C ASP A 542 17.66 -2.16 7.42
N PHE A 543 18.72 -2.60 6.74
CA PHE A 543 19.65 -1.83 5.93
C PHE A 543 19.54 -2.17 4.44
N TRP A 544 18.39 -2.67 3.99
CA TRP A 544 18.16 -3.00 2.58
C TRP A 544 18.62 -1.88 1.65
N ARG A 545 19.48 -2.23 0.68
CA ARG A 545 20.07 -1.29 -0.29
C ARG A 545 20.95 -0.20 0.34
N SER A 546 21.58 -0.49 1.47
CA SER A 546 22.65 0.32 2.01
C SER A 546 23.88 0.28 1.10
N LYS A 547 24.11 1.35 0.33
CA LYS A 547 25.20 1.40 -0.65
C LYS A 547 26.59 1.53 -0.02
N THR A 548 26.67 2.03 1.21
CA THR A 548 27.95 2.43 1.83
C THR A 548 28.30 1.68 3.11
N ILE A 549 27.48 0.70 3.53
CA ILE A 549 27.85 -0.18 4.63
C ILE A 549 29.03 -1.08 4.23
N THR A 550 30.00 -1.21 5.12
CA THR A 550 31.17 -2.08 4.95
C THR A 550 31.29 -3.08 6.11
N GLY A 551 32.35 -3.89 6.07
CA GLY A 551 32.65 -4.83 7.16
C GLY A 551 32.89 -4.13 8.50
N ASP A 552 33.40 -2.90 8.52
CA ASP A 552 33.67 -2.16 9.76
C ASP A 552 32.37 -1.77 10.47
N GLY A 553 31.38 -1.29 9.70
CA GLY A 553 30.03 -1.06 10.23
C GLY A 553 29.40 -2.32 10.79
N LEU A 554 29.52 -3.43 10.07
CA LEU A 554 28.97 -4.71 10.51
C LEU A 554 29.62 -5.21 11.82
N VAL A 555 30.94 -5.07 11.96
CA VAL A 555 31.67 -5.40 13.20
C VAL A 555 31.24 -4.50 14.35
N ALA A 556 31.11 -3.19 14.11
CA ALA A 556 30.67 -2.23 15.12
C ALA A 556 29.25 -2.55 15.63
N LEU A 557 28.34 -2.92 14.70
CA LEU A 557 27.00 -3.36 15.03
C LEU A 557 27.03 -4.65 15.87
N ALA A 558 27.79 -5.66 15.43
CA ALA A 558 27.91 -6.94 16.12
C ALA A 558 28.40 -6.80 17.57
N GLN A 559 29.46 -6.02 17.78
CA GLN A 559 30.05 -5.79 19.11
C GLN A 559 29.11 -4.99 20.03
N GLY A 560 28.31 -4.10 19.45
CA GLY A 560 27.45 -3.20 20.21
C GLY A 560 26.06 -3.77 20.53
N CYS A 561 25.53 -4.63 19.66
CA CYS A 561 24.16 -5.14 19.66
C CYS A 561 24.13 -6.69 19.57
N PRO A 562 24.60 -7.43 20.59
CA PRO A 562 24.68 -8.89 20.56
C PRO A 562 23.31 -9.59 20.60
N ASP A 563 22.24 -8.86 20.95
CA ASP A 563 20.88 -9.39 21.06
C ASP A 563 20.08 -9.32 19.73
N LEU A 564 20.74 -8.98 18.62
CA LEU A 564 20.12 -8.96 17.30
C LEU A 564 19.48 -10.32 16.95
N GLU A 565 18.22 -10.26 16.54
CA GLU A 565 17.42 -11.38 16.09
C GLU A 565 17.13 -11.30 14.58
N GLU A 566 17.11 -10.09 14.01
CA GLU A 566 16.78 -9.84 12.61
C GLU A 566 17.76 -8.83 12.01
N LEU A 567 18.38 -9.20 10.90
CA LEU A 567 19.23 -8.30 10.12
C LEU A 567 18.94 -8.47 8.63
N ASP A 568 18.51 -7.39 8.00
CA ASP A 568 18.45 -7.29 6.54
C ASP A 568 19.60 -6.40 6.04
N ILE A 569 20.54 -7.02 5.32
CA ILE A 569 21.65 -6.37 4.62
C ILE A 569 21.64 -6.77 3.14
N GLY A 570 20.46 -6.99 2.57
CA GLY A 570 20.28 -7.25 1.15
C GLY A 570 20.69 -6.05 0.29
N TRP A 571 21.23 -6.34 -0.89
CA TRP A 571 21.68 -5.35 -1.88
C TRP A 571 22.69 -4.33 -1.32
N CYS A 572 23.63 -4.80 -0.49
CA CYS A 572 24.66 -3.97 0.14
C CYS A 572 26.04 -4.21 -0.51
N PRO A 573 26.34 -3.56 -1.66
CA PRO A 573 27.55 -3.87 -2.45
C PRO A 573 28.87 -3.53 -1.75
N GLY A 574 28.84 -2.71 -0.70
CA GLY A 574 30.02 -2.39 0.11
C GLY A 574 30.49 -3.56 1.00
N LEU A 575 29.63 -4.57 1.22
CA LEU A 575 29.99 -5.76 1.98
C LEU A 575 30.81 -6.73 1.12
N ARG A 576 32.06 -6.96 1.54
CA ARG A 576 32.92 -7.99 0.94
C ARG A 576 32.76 -9.30 1.71
N SER A 577 32.29 -10.32 1.03
CA SER A 577 32.25 -11.71 1.52
C SER A 577 33.64 -12.30 1.78
N GLY A 578 33.70 -13.31 2.65
CA GLY A 578 34.95 -13.90 3.12
C GLY A 578 35.78 -12.95 3.99
N SER A 579 35.26 -11.76 4.29
CA SER A 579 35.84 -10.90 5.31
C SER A 579 35.49 -11.42 6.69
N ALA A 580 36.33 -11.13 7.67
CA ALA A 580 36.08 -11.49 9.07
C ALA A 580 34.77 -10.87 9.62
N SER A 581 34.15 -9.92 8.93
CA SER A 581 33.01 -9.14 9.44
C SER A 581 31.72 -9.96 9.59
N LEU A 582 31.31 -10.72 8.56
CA LEU A 582 30.11 -11.56 8.64
C LEU A 582 30.31 -12.74 9.60
N ILE A 583 31.52 -13.30 9.63
CA ILE A 583 31.91 -14.33 10.59
C ILE A 583 31.82 -13.79 12.02
N GLN A 584 32.38 -12.61 12.29
CA GLN A 584 32.31 -11.95 13.59
C GLN A 584 30.87 -11.63 13.99
N LEU A 585 30.03 -11.19 13.05
CA LEU A 585 28.61 -10.94 13.27
C LEU A 585 27.94 -12.19 13.82
N VAL A 586 28.02 -13.32 13.09
CA VAL A 586 27.30 -14.54 13.49
C VAL A 586 27.90 -15.20 14.74
N GLN A 587 29.19 -14.98 15.01
CA GLN A 587 29.84 -15.39 16.26
C GLN A 587 29.34 -14.60 17.47
N THR A 588 28.99 -13.32 17.28
CA THR A 588 28.59 -12.44 18.38
C THR A 588 27.07 -12.44 18.56
N CYS A 589 26.32 -12.24 17.48
CA CYS A 589 24.85 -12.17 17.45
C CYS A 589 24.23 -13.57 17.34
N THR A 590 24.47 -14.42 18.34
CA THR A 590 24.03 -15.84 18.35
C THR A 590 22.51 -16.03 18.47
N LYS A 591 21.76 -14.93 18.72
CA LYS A 591 20.30 -14.90 18.77
C LYS A 591 19.64 -14.64 17.41
N LEU A 592 20.42 -14.46 16.34
CA LEU A 592 19.90 -14.25 14.99
C LEU A 592 18.91 -15.36 14.60
N LYS A 593 17.69 -14.93 14.31
CA LYS A 593 16.57 -15.73 13.78
C LYS A 593 16.42 -15.49 12.29
N LYS A 594 16.66 -14.27 11.80
CA LYS A 594 16.52 -13.93 10.38
C LYS A 594 17.71 -13.14 9.88
N LEU A 595 18.28 -13.61 8.77
CA LEU A 595 19.42 -12.97 8.12
C LEU A 595 19.16 -12.92 6.61
N PHE A 596 19.06 -11.71 6.06
CA PHE A 596 18.89 -11.49 4.64
C PHE A 596 20.18 -10.97 4.02
N LEU A 597 20.76 -11.77 3.13
CA LEU A 597 21.99 -11.50 2.39
C LEU A 597 21.73 -11.37 0.88
N THR A 598 20.48 -11.12 0.50
CA THR A 598 20.03 -11.01 -0.89
C THR A 598 20.96 -10.14 -1.72
N ALA A 599 21.30 -10.59 -2.93
CA ALA A 599 22.10 -9.88 -3.92
C ALA A 599 23.50 -9.42 -3.45
N ASN A 600 24.00 -9.94 -2.32
CA ASN A 600 25.40 -9.79 -1.92
C ASN A 600 26.23 -10.84 -2.67
N ARG A 601 26.55 -10.55 -3.94
CA ARG A 601 27.08 -11.51 -4.92
C ARG A 601 28.29 -12.33 -4.45
N ASN A 602 29.07 -11.78 -3.54
CA ASN A 602 30.32 -12.39 -3.13
C ASN A 602 30.12 -13.43 -2.02
N VAL A 603 28.98 -13.46 -1.29
CA VAL A 603 28.76 -14.41 -0.16
C VAL A 603 29.18 -15.81 -0.57
N CYS A 604 30.03 -16.44 0.25
CA CYS A 604 30.72 -17.68 -0.11
C CYS A 604 30.54 -18.78 0.94
N ASP A 605 31.09 -19.97 0.65
CA ASP A 605 31.01 -21.13 1.53
C ASP A 605 31.53 -20.86 2.95
N VAL A 606 32.60 -20.08 3.10
CA VAL A 606 33.18 -19.77 4.41
C VAL A 606 32.16 -19.06 5.30
N ASP A 607 31.37 -18.14 4.73
CA ASP A 607 30.31 -17.43 5.45
C ASP A 607 29.20 -18.38 5.87
N LEU A 608 28.74 -19.26 4.97
CA LEU A 608 27.71 -20.26 5.27
C LEU A 608 28.18 -21.26 6.32
N MET A 609 29.46 -21.66 6.29
CA MET A 609 30.04 -22.51 7.32
C MET A 609 30.02 -21.83 8.68
N ALA A 610 30.36 -20.53 8.74
CA ALA A 610 30.27 -19.74 9.96
C ALA A 610 28.82 -19.62 10.46
N ILE A 611 27.86 -19.32 9.57
CA ILE A 611 26.43 -19.27 9.88
C ILE A 611 25.96 -20.61 10.45
N SER A 612 26.27 -21.73 9.78
CA SER A 612 25.87 -23.07 10.21
C SER A 612 26.42 -23.45 11.59
N THR A 613 27.59 -22.90 11.94
CA THR A 613 28.26 -23.19 13.22
C THR A 613 27.67 -22.38 14.37
N HIS A 614 27.41 -21.09 14.17
CA HIS A 614 27.09 -20.15 15.26
C HIS A 614 25.61 -19.77 15.34
N SER A 615 24.88 -19.74 14.23
CA SER A 615 23.49 -19.27 14.16
C SER A 615 22.46 -20.39 14.39
N ARG A 616 22.54 -21.08 15.53
CA ARG A 616 21.65 -22.23 15.84
C ARG A 616 20.18 -21.86 16.04
N GLN A 617 19.87 -20.57 16.24
CA GLN A 617 18.51 -20.04 16.37
C GLN A 617 17.90 -19.60 15.04
N LEU A 618 18.66 -19.69 13.94
CA LEU A 618 18.25 -19.20 12.63
C LEU A 618 16.99 -19.94 12.15
N GLN A 619 15.99 -19.15 11.79
CA GLN A 619 14.69 -19.55 11.26
C GLN A 619 14.59 -19.23 9.77
N GLN A 620 15.20 -18.12 9.34
CA GLN A 620 15.19 -17.68 7.95
C GLN A 620 16.58 -17.24 7.52
N LEU A 621 17.02 -17.77 6.38
CA LEU A 621 18.22 -17.34 5.69
C LEU A 621 17.87 -17.05 4.23
N ASP A 622 18.23 -15.87 3.75
CA ASP A 622 18.12 -15.52 2.34
C ASP A 622 19.53 -15.25 1.80
N ILE A 623 19.97 -16.06 0.83
CA ILE A 623 21.22 -15.89 0.08
C ILE A 623 20.95 -15.72 -1.42
N LEU A 624 19.78 -15.19 -1.76
CA LEU A 624 19.33 -15.01 -3.13
C LEU A 624 20.39 -14.25 -3.94
N GLY A 625 20.77 -14.78 -5.11
CA GLY A 625 21.67 -14.11 -6.05
C GLY A 625 23.15 -14.11 -5.66
N THR A 626 23.53 -14.88 -4.64
CA THR A 626 24.94 -15.14 -4.29
C THR A 626 25.59 -16.09 -5.31
N ARG A 627 26.88 -15.90 -5.63
CA ARG A 627 27.55 -16.62 -6.73
C ARG A 627 28.62 -17.61 -6.29
N GLU A 628 29.12 -17.48 -5.07
CA GLU A 628 30.30 -18.22 -4.58
C GLU A 628 29.94 -19.33 -3.58
N VAL A 629 28.66 -19.71 -3.52
CA VAL A 629 28.16 -20.76 -2.63
C VAL A 629 28.02 -22.09 -3.36
N THR A 630 28.49 -23.16 -2.74
CA THR A 630 28.38 -24.55 -3.19
C THR A 630 27.25 -25.30 -2.50
N ARG A 631 26.90 -26.46 -3.06
CA ARG A 631 25.87 -27.37 -2.53
C ARG A 631 26.22 -27.87 -1.13
N ASP A 632 27.50 -28.14 -0.88
CA ASP A 632 27.95 -28.67 0.40
C ASP A 632 27.76 -27.64 1.51
N ALA A 633 28.06 -26.36 1.27
CA ALA A 633 27.84 -25.31 2.25
C ALA A 633 26.35 -25.09 2.57
N VAL A 634 25.49 -25.13 1.55
CA VAL A 634 24.02 -25.06 1.75
C VAL A 634 23.53 -26.26 2.58
N LEU A 635 24.00 -27.46 2.26
CA LEU A 635 23.66 -28.67 3.02
C LEU A 635 24.11 -28.58 4.48
N ARG A 636 25.28 -27.99 4.76
CA ARG A 636 25.75 -27.76 6.13
C ARG A 636 24.84 -26.83 6.92
N VAL A 637 24.32 -25.77 6.30
CA VAL A 637 23.31 -24.91 6.94
C VAL A 637 22.04 -25.71 7.25
N LEU A 638 21.51 -26.47 6.30
CA LEU A 638 20.31 -27.31 6.50
C LEU A 638 20.49 -28.32 7.65
N GLN A 639 21.66 -28.95 7.75
CA GLN A 639 21.97 -29.93 8.80
C GLN A 639 22.17 -29.29 10.18
N ASN A 640 22.71 -28.07 10.23
CA ASN A 640 23.14 -27.43 11.48
C ASN A 640 22.26 -26.28 11.95
N CYS A 641 21.21 -25.90 11.23
CA CYS A 641 20.25 -24.89 11.67
C CYS A 641 18.89 -25.56 11.96
N PRO A 642 18.69 -26.17 13.15
CA PRO A 642 17.53 -27.01 13.42
C PRO A 642 16.20 -26.25 13.54
N LYS A 643 16.24 -24.92 13.62
CA LYS A 643 15.05 -24.05 13.65
C LYS A 643 14.73 -23.44 12.29
N LEU A 644 15.52 -23.73 11.26
CA LEU A 644 15.34 -23.16 9.94
C LEU A 644 13.99 -23.62 9.38
N THR A 645 13.17 -22.67 8.96
CA THR A 645 11.85 -22.90 8.35
C THR A 645 11.78 -22.32 6.94
N MET A 646 12.69 -21.42 6.58
CA MET A 646 12.78 -20.79 5.26
C MET A 646 14.24 -20.63 4.85
N PHE A 647 14.60 -21.13 3.67
CA PHE A 647 15.94 -20.93 3.10
C PHE A 647 15.84 -20.58 1.63
N ASP A 648 16.20 -19.35 1.30
CA ASP A 648 16.21 -18.87 -0.07
C ASP A 648 17.58 -19.02 -0.74
N VAL A 649 17.64 -19.88 -1.75
CA VAL A 649 18.83 -20.12 -2.59
C VAL A 649 18.54 -19.76 -4.06
N SER A 650 17.56 -18.90 -4.29
CA SER A 650 17.18 -18.41 -5.62
C SER A 650 18.35 -17.68 -6.28
N PHE A 651 18.50 -17.84 -7.59
CA PHE A 651 19.59 -17.23 -8.37
C PHE A 651 21.02 -17.61 -7.92
N CYS A 652 21.20 -18.62 -7.06
CA CYS A 652 22.50 -19.22 -6.78
C CYS A 652 22.88 -20.20 -7.91
N MET A 653 23.81 -19.79 -8.78
CA MET A 653 24.11 -20.49 -10.03
C MET A 653 24.65 -21.91 -9.87
N SER A 654 25.32 -22.21 -8.75
CA SER A 654 25.90 -23.53 -8.45
C SER A 654 24.90 -24.53 -7.85
N ILE A 655 23.68 -24.08 -7.55
CA ILE A 655 22.64 -24.85 -6.87
C ILE A 655 21.56 -25.26 -7.87
N ASP A 656 21.47 -26.55 -8.18
CA ASP A 656 20.51 -27.05 -9.16
C ASP A 656 19.15 -27.36 -8.50
N PHE A 657 18.08 -27.31 -9.30
CA PHE A 657 16.73 -27.71 -8.85
C PHE A 657 16.68 -29.16 -8.34
N SER A 658 17.43 -30.07 -8.94
CA SER A 658 17.48 -31.47 -8.52
C SER A 658 18.02 -31.64 -7.09
N CYS A 659 19.01 -30.83 -6.71
CA CYS A 659 19.55 -30.80 -5.34
C CYS A 659 18.51 -30.24 -4.35
N VAL A 660 17.82 -29.16 -4.72
CA VAL A 660 16.77 -28.56 -3.90
C VAL A 660 15.62 -29.54 -3.67
N GLU A 661 15.19 -30.28 -4.70
CA GLU A 661 14.16 -31.31 -4.56
C GLU A 661 14.60 -32.49 -3.68
N ALA A 662 15.88 -32.85 -3.68
CA ALA A 662 16.42 -33.82 -2.74
C ALA A 662 16.39 -33.27 -1.30
N TRP A 663 16.82 -32.03 -1.10
CA TRP A 663 16.81 -31.39 0.22
C TRP A 663 15.40 -31.17 0.77
N LYS A 664 14.40 -30.83 -0.06
CA LYS A 664 13.01 -30.74 0.40
C LYS A 664 12.48 -32.06 0.94
N LYS A 665 12.95 -33.20 0.41
CA LYS A 665 12.59 -34.54 0.93
C LYS A 665 13.32 -34.85 2.23
N GLU A 666 14.58 -34.44 2.36
CA GLU A 666 15.41 -34.67 3.55
C GLU A 666 15.03 -33.72 4.72
N PHE A 667 14.65 -32.48 4.40
CA PHE A 667 14.33 -31.40 5.33
C PHE A 667 12.91 -30.85 5.08
N PRO A 668 11.84 -31.65 5.25
CA PRO A 668 10.47 -31.27 4.88
C PRO A 668 9.87 -30.13 5.71
N HIS A 669 10.52 -29.74 6.81
CA HIS A 669 10.16 -28.60 7.66
C HIS A 669 10.75 -27.27 7.16
N VAL A 670 11.68 -27.31 6.21
CA VAL A 670 12.32 -26.13 5.62
C VAL A 670 11.68 -25.83 4.27
N ASN A 671 11.11 -24.64 4.13
CA ASN A 671 10.65 -24.11 2.85
C ASN A 671 11.87 -23.60 2.05
N ILE A 672 12.47 -24.50 1.28
CA ILE A 672 13.66 -24.17 0.45
C ILE A 672 13.18 -23.55 -0.86
N LYS A 673 13.44 -22.26 -1.06
CA LYS A 673 13.11 -21.52 -2.28
C LYS A 673 14.25 -21.59 -3.29
N LYS A 674 13.87 -21.79 -4.55
CA LYS A 674 14.78 -21.77 -5.67
C LYS A 674 14.08 -21.23 -6.90
N SER A 675 14.56 -20.09 -7.36
CA SER A 675 14.31 -19.54 -8.68
C SER A 675 15.61 -19.40 -9.48
N CYS A 676 15.54 -19.18 -10.79
CA CYS A 676 16.67 -18.91 -11.67
C CYS A 676 16.35 -17.75 -12.61
N GLN A 677 17.39 -17.05 -13.06
CA GLN A 677 17.24 -16.05 -14.12
C GLN A 677 16.87 -16.79 -15.40
N HIS A 678 15.66 -16.52 -15.89
CA HIS A 678 15.19 -16.95 -17.20
C HIS A 678 15.55 -15.92 -18.26
#